data_AF-A0A958X6U9-F1
#
_entry.id   AF-A0A958X6U9-F1
#
_cell.length_a   1.000
_cell.length_b   1.000
_cell.length_c   1.000
_cell.angle_alpha   90.00
_cell.angle_beta   90.00
_cell.angle_gamma   90.00
#
_symmetry.space_group_name_H-M   'P 1'
#
loop_
_entity.id
_entity.type
_entity.pdbx_description
1 polymer ?
#
loop_
_entity_poly.entity_id
_entity_poly.type
_entity_poly.pdbx_seq_one_letter_code
_entity_poly.pdbx_strand_id
1 'polypeptide(L)'
;MRNISPVLLLILSLFSASLSAQTYPAQIGVGLDGIGGRALEFPNVALTATAWQSVANSGANATTDAEGWPTEDFRVVFFDQRPFNAWNNAPDDPQHYVVDQSGTYTLSFNGQATLTSWSDAPISFQNQQYDPATNATTLDIIFPPGGGSNAGTIGNYGFLMVNFLQTDFGNGEKGVKNIRLMRPGYQHNTPQLFRTEYLNAISPFSTIRFMDYLHTNNSNVAYPGKQTWTMRQHTDAPRFTKGAPWELIIALGNYTGRDIWINIPVDADSMYVVELARLMKATLRPDINIYLEYSNEVWNGSFSQFQYNYDAVLQSPEDADIRASTQWDDRRRARRVAKQVIKFGKIFEEVMGVTVASRTKIRPVFAWQIGGWLPWYEDVLTWITNTYGPPKDFIYGIASAPYFNDNGAASNATPLQVVAAMSANSDNNVANIQTLAQFADQWQIKHLQYEGGPDNGGGSTTNLANRINANRLPEMKDAVIHNYRDNWFSANANGTAPVGTNDLVCYFVMSGGVSRYGCWGATEDLQYLQNLSKAPKYDALCVLSGMCGNEPTVSLTAPANNALAPLGIGLNISANASDPDGSIAKMEFFVNDTLIGSDNTPPYSAVWTPTVIETVVVLAKAIDNDGKFRFTDAHVVETEPNMSGTQQLENQIDC
;
A
#
# COMPACT_ATOMS: atom_id res chain seq x y z
N MET A 1 2.67 82.33 18.33
CA MET A 1 1.99 81.52 17.30
C MET A 1 2.94 81.26 16.14
N ARG A 2 3.50 80.04 16.06
CA ARG A 2 3.73 79.21 14.85
C ARG A 2 4.74 78.08 15.13
N ASN A 3 4.26 76.85 14.97
CA ASN A 3 4.84 75.56 14.58
C ASN A 3 6.34 75.27 14.76
N ILE A 4 6.65 74.08 15.31
CA ILE A 4 7.27 72.91 14.62
C ILE A 4 7.18 71.67 15.57
N SER A 5 6.98 70.48 14.98
CA SER A 5 6.79 69.15 15.59
C SER A 5 8.05 68.59 16.28
N PRO A 6 7.93 67.50 17.09
CA PRO A 6 8.61 66.28 16.64
C PRO A 6 7.79 64.98 16.78
N VAL A 7 8.21 64.06 15.93
CA VAL A 7 7.76 62.69 15.66
C VAL A 7 7.77 61.80 16.91
N LEU A 8 6.66 61.08 17.14
CA LEU A 8 6.61 59.96 18.08
C LEU A 8 6.71 58.65 17.26
N LEU A 9 7.82 57.94 17.44
CA LEU A 9 8.04 56.59 16.91
C LEU A 9 7.14 55.62 17.69
N LEU A 10 6.13 55.04 17.04
CA LEU A 10 5.37 53.92 17.60
C LEU A 10 6.06 52.62 17.17
N ILE A 11 6.74 51.96 18.11
CA ILE A 11 7.24 50.59 17.91
C ILE A 11 6.02 49.66 17.98
N LEU A 12 5.52 49.22 16.83
CA LEU A 12 4.62 48.08 16.76
C LEU A 12 5.46 46.81 16.95
N SER A 13 5.50 46.28 18.16
CA SER A 13 5.87 44.89 18.38
C SER A 13 4.75 44.00 17.83
N LEU A 14 4.86 43.60 16.56
CA LEU A 14 4.12 42.47 16.04
C LEU A 14 4.60 41.22 16.79
N PHE A 15 3.84 40.82 17.81
CA PHE A 15 3.83 39.42 18.22
C PHE A 15 3.29 38.63 17.04
N SER A 16 4.18 38.11 16.19
CA SER A 16 3.87 36.98 15.33
C SER A 16 3.66 35.78 16.24
N ALA A 17 2.45 35.64 16.79
CA ALA A 17 1.97 34.33 17.19
C ALA A 17 1.88 33.53 15.90
N SER A 18 2.92 32.73 15.61
CA SER A 18 2.84 31.65 14.65
C SER A 18 1.68 30.76 15.11
N LEU A 19 0.51 30.88 14.48
CA LEU A 19 -0.46 29.79 14.55
C LEU A 19 0.29 28.56 14.04
N SER A 20 0.46 27.55 14.89
CA SER A 20 0.92 26.24 14.41
C SER A 20 -0.02 25.82 13.28
N ALA A 21 0.53 25.40 12.15
CA ALA A 21 -0.28 24.86 11.06
C ALA A 21 -1.14 23.71 11.62
N GLN A 22 -2.46 23.74 11.38
CA GLN A 22 -3.37 22.69 11.82
C GLN A 22 -3.02 21.37 11.11
N THR A 23 -2.90 20.29 11.89
CA THR A 23 -2.59 18.93 11.42
C THR A 23 -3.76 17.97 11.69
N TYR A 24 -3.73 16.81 11.03
CA TYR A 24 -4.81 15.83 10.93
C TYR A 24 -4.28 14.38 11.07
N PRO A 25 -3.53 14.05 12.14
CA PRO A 25 -2.76 12.79 12.25
C PRO A 25 -3.59 11.50 12.14
N ALA A 26 -4.86 11.53 12.55
CA ALA A 26 -5.76 10.37 12.49
C ALA A 26 -6.62 10.30 11.21
N GLN A 27 -6.43 11.25 10.29
CA GLN A 27 -7.37 11.51 9.20
C GLN A 27 -6.71 11.53 7.82
N ILE A 28 -5.39 11.35 7.74
CA ILE A 28 -4.65 11.18 6.48
C ILE A 28 -4.32 9.70 6.31
N GLY A 29 -4.81 9.11 5.23
CA GLY A 29 -4.53 7.74 4.80
C GLY A 29 -3.96 7.71 3.37
N VAL A 30 -3.51 6.53 2.95
CA VAL A 30 -2.92 6.33 1.62
C VAL A 30 -3.33 4.97 1.07
N GLY A 31 -3.57 4.89 -0.24
CA GLY A 31 -3.61 3.61 -0.94
C GLY A 31 -2.22 3.07 -1.22
N LEU A 32 -2.11 1.78 -1.44
CA LEU A 32 -0.89 1.13 -1.91
C LEU A 32 -1.01 0.83 -3.39
N ASP A 33 0.09 1.00 -4.13
CA ASP A 33 0.21 0.48 -5.49
C ASP A 33 0.10 -1.05 -5.53
N GLY A 34 -0.13 -1.60 -6.73
CA GLY A 34 -0.17 -3.05 -6.90
C GLY A 34 1.18 -3.69 -6.56
N ILE A 35 1.13 -4.94 -6.07
CA ILE A 35 2.31 -5.72 -5.70
C ILE A 35 3.40 -5.71 -6.79
N GLY A 36 4.66 -5.49 -6.40
CA GLY A 36 5.77 -5.40 -7.35
C GLY A 36 5.81 -4.08 -8.09
N GLY A 37 5.05 -3.08 -7.61
CA GLY A 37 5.02 -1.74 -8.13
C GLY A 37 6.28 -0.94 -7.80
N ARG A 38 6.15 0.38 -7.81
CA ARG A 38 7.28 1.31 -7.62
C ARG A 38 7.68 1.47 -6.17
N ALA A 39 6.89 0.95 -5.23
CA ALA A 39 7.20 1.01 -3.81
C ALA A 39 8.23 -0.04 -3.35
N LEU A 40 8.51 -1.07 -4.15
CA LEU A 40 9.54 -2.10 -3.87
C LEU A 40 9.33 -2.76 -2.49
N GLU A 41 8.20 -3.41 -2.31
CA GLU A 41 7.67 -3.76 -0.99
C GLU A 41 8.45 -4.91 -0.34
N PHE A 42 8.92 -5.86 -1.14
CA PHE A 42 9.48 -7.13 -0.68
C PHE A 42 11.01 -7.18 -0.79
N PRO A 43 11.71 -7.75 0.21
CA PRO A 43 13.09 -8.20 0.08
C PRO A 43 13.23 -9.29 -0.99
N ASN A 44 12.32 -10.27 -1.03
CA ASN A 44 12.29 -11.31 -2.06
C ASN A 44 11.46 -10.84 -3.26
N VAL A 45 12.12 -10.47 -4.36
CA VAL A 45 11.46 -9.96 -5.56
C VAL A 45 10.79 -11.07 -6.38
N ALA A 46 11.14 -12.34 -6.16
CA ALA A 46 10.51 -13.46 -6.85
C ALA A 46 8.99 -13.57 -6.57
N LEU A 47 8.54 -13.07 -5.41
CA LEU A 47 7.13 -13.06 -5.01
C LEU A 47 6.24 -12.27 -5.99
N THR A 48 6.79 -11.27 -6.68
CA THR A 48 6.04 -10.39 -7.58
C THR A 48 6.39 -10.63 -9.06
N ALA A 49 7.05 -11.75 -9.35
CA ALA A 49 7.50 -12.06 -10.70
C ALA A 49 6.31 -12.28 -11.66
N THR A 50 6.56 -12.03 -12.96
CA THR A 50 5.59 -12.32 -14.01
C THR A 50 5.37 -13.82 -14.20
N ALA A 51 4.48 -14.20 -15.12
CA ALA A 51 4.32 -15.60 -15.49
C ALA A 51 5.63 -16.25 -15.93
N TRP A 52 5.81 -17.52 -15.54
CA TRP A 52 6.81 -18.39 -16.12
C TRP A 52 6.45 -18.56 -17.60
N GLN A 53 7.27 -18.01 -18.49
CA GLN A 53 7.05 -18.08 -19.93
C GLN A 53 7.90 -19.20 -20.51
N SER A 54 7.32 -20.00 -21.40
CA SER A 54 8.04 -21.10 -22.05
C SER A 54 9.19 -20.55 -22.90
N VAL A 55 10.39 -21.13 -22.76
CA VAL A 55 11.50 -20.82 -23.68
C VAL A 55 11.29 -21.49 -25.03
N ALA A 56 10.69 -22.68 -25.05
CA ALA A 56 10.42 -23.45 -26.26
C ALA A 56 9.27 -22.87 -27.09
N ASN A 57 8.23 -22.34 -26.44
CA ASN A 57 7.02 -21.82 -27.09
C ASN A 57 6.83 -20.33 -26.78
N SER A 58 7.41 -19.47 -27.62
CA SER A 58 7.29 -18.01 -27.45
C SER A 58 5.83 -17.55 -27.35
N GLY A 59 5.50 -16.80 -26.30
CA GLY A 59 4.15 -16.29 -26.04
C GLY A 59 3.23 -17.23 -25.23
N ALA A 60 3.68 -18.43 -24.88
CA ALA A 60 2.96 -19.34 -23.99
C ALA A 60 3.54 -19.33 -22.56
N ASN A 61 2.70 -19.65 -21.58
CA ASN A 61 3.18 -19.97 -20.23
C ASN A 61 3.91 -21.31 -20.23
N ALA A 62 4.95 -21.43 -19.41
CA ALA A 62 5.63 -22.69 -19.16
C ALA A 62 4.69 -23.67 -18.45
N THR A 63 4.92 -24.97 -18.67
CA THR A 63 4.25 -26.03 -17.90
C THR A 63 4.63 -25.94 -16.43
N THR A 64 3.67 -26.18 -15.53
CA THR A 64 3.90 -26.14 -14.07
C THR A 64 3.42 -27.40 -13.38
N ASP A 65 3.99 -27.69 -12.22
CA ASP A 65 3.50 -28.72 -11.30
C ASP A 65 2.23 -28.28 -10.54
N ALA A 66 1.78 -29.11 -9.61
CA ALA A 66 0.57 -28.85 -8.82
C ALA A 66 0.70 -27.64 -7.88
N GLU A 67 1.92 -27.34 -7.44
CA GLU A 67 2.25 -26.17 -6.62
C GLU A 67 2.47 -24.91 -7.47
N GLY A 68 2.55 -25.03 -8.79
CA GLY A 68 2.70 -23.93 -9.74
C GLY A 68 4.14 -23.56 -10.10
N TRP A 69 5.11 -24.43 -9.78
CA TRP A 69 6.51 -24.27 -10.17
C TRP A 69 6.74 -24.77 -11.59
N PRO A 70 7.60 -24.11 -12.40
CA PRO A 70 7.85 -24.49 -13.77
C PRO A 70 8.54 -25.85 -13.87
N THR A 71 8.08 -26.71 -14.78
CA THR A 71 8.60 -28.08 -15.02
C THR A 71 9.41 -28.21 -16.31
N GLU A 72 9.73 -27.08 -16.94
CA GLU A 72 10.50 -26.98 -18.19
C GLU A 72 11.36 -25.71 -18.18
N ASP A 73 12.24 -25.58 -19.18
CA ASP A 73 13.01 -24.36 -19.39
C ASP A 73 12.09 -23.16 -19.60
N PHE A 74 12.29 -22.13 -18.78
CA PHE A 74 11.40 -20.99 -18.70
C PHE A 74 12.18 -19.68 -18.62
N ARG A 75 11.48 -18.59 -18.93
CA ARG A 75 11.93 -17.22 -18.71
C ARG A 75 10.96 -16.51 -17.79
N VAL A 76 11.47 -15.57 -17.02
CA VAL A 76 10.67 -14.78 -16.08
C VAL A 76 11.18 -13.36 -15.98
N VAL A 77 10.27 -12.39 -15.89
CA VAL A 77 10.57 -11.02 -15.52
C VAL A 77 10.38 -10.90 -14.00
N PHE A 78 11.46 -10.60 -13.28
CA PHE A 78 11.41 -10.39 -11.83
C PHE A 78 10.86 -8.99 -11.49
N PHE A 79 11.20 -7.98 -12.29
CA PHE A 79 10.65 -6.64 -12.16
C PHE A 79 10.77 -5.87 -13.48
N ASP A 80 9.80 -4.97 -13.70
CA ASP A 80 9.78 -3.99 -14.79
C ASP A 80 9.26 -2.64 -14.26
N GLN A 81 10.20 -1.76 -13.94
CA GLN A 81 9.98 -0.41 -13.38
C GLN A 81 10.04 0.67 -14.47
N ARG A 82 10.08 0.27 -15.74
CA ARG A 82 10.09 1.23 -16.84
C ARG A 82 8.76 1.98 -16.86
N PRO A 83 8.76 3.30 -17.18
CA PRO A 83 7.56 4.13 -17.11
C PRO A 83 6.47 3.74 -18.14
N PHE A 84 6.80 2.92 -19.13
CA PHE A 84 5.89 2.42 -20.16
C PHE A 84 6.52 1.20 -20.86
N ASN A 85 5.75 0.50 -21.71
CA ASN A 85 6.27 -0.59 -22.53
C ASN A 85 7.41 -0.08 -23.42
N ALA A 86 8.66 -0.48 -23.17
CA ALA A 86 9.88 0.09 -23.75
C ALA A 86 9.89 0.20 -25.29
N TRP A 87 9.04 -0.56 -25.97
CA TRP A 87 8.85 -0.54 -27.43
C TRP A 87 7.96 0.61 -27.95
N ASN A 88 7.34 1.38 -27.06
CA ASN A 88 6.53 2.55 -27.40
C ASN A 88 7.42 3.81 -27.39
N ASN A 89 7.86 4.28 -28.56
CA ASN A 89 8.82 5.38 -28.70
C ASN A 89 8.33 6.78 -28.23
N ALA A 90 7.26 6.88 -27.44
CA ALA A 90 6.69 8.12 -26.94
C ALA A 90 6.17 7.98 -25.49
N PRO A 91 7.07 7.90 -24.47
CA PRO A 91 6.68 8.07 -23.07
C PRO A 91 5.82 9.30 -22.86
N ASP A 92 4.92 9.21 -21.89
CA ASP A 92 4.28 10.41 -21.37
C ASP A 92 5.25 11.24 -20.52
N ASP A 93 6.10 10.59 -19.71
CA ASP A 93 7.06 11.27 -18.85
C ASP A 93 8.15 11.99 -19.66
N PRO A 94 8.22 13.33 -19.66
CA PRO A 94 9.26 14.07 -20.38
C PRO A 94 10.67 13.85 -19.82
N GLN A 95 10.80 13.34 -18.59
CA GLN A 95 12.10 13.02 -17.97
C GLN A 95 12.52 11.56 -18.21
N HIS A 96 11.61 10.73 -18.75
CA HIS A 96 11.83 9.30 -18.96
C HIS A 96 12.37 8.60 -17.70
N TYR A 97 11.83 8.94 -16.54
CA TYR A 97 12.39 8.54 -15.26
C TYR A 97 12.15 7.05 -14.95
N VAL A 98 13.21 6.38 -14.49
CA VAL A 98 13.24 4.96 -14.12
C VAL A 98 13.80 4.84 -12.71
N VAL A 99 13.15 4.03 -11.87
CA VAL A 99 13.61 3.72 -10.52
C VAL A 99 14.90 2.89 -10.60
N ASP A 100 15.93 3.28 -9.86
CA ASP A 100 17.20 2.55 -9.81
C ASP A 100 17.07 1.26 -9.00
N GLN A 101 17.26 0.12 -9.66
CA GLN A 101 17.25 -1.22 -9.04
C GLN A 101 18.66 -1.86 -9.02
N SER A 102 19.72 -1.09 -9.26
CA SER A 102 21.09 -1.63 -9.33
C SER A 102 21.59 -2.18 -7.98
N GLY A 103 22.55 -3.10 -8.04
CA GLY A 103 23.17 -3.75 -6.89
C GLY A 103 23.37 -5.25 -7.09
N THR A 104 23.83 -5.92 -6.04
CA THR A 104 24.03 -7.37 -6.00
C THR A 104 22.81 -8.04 -5.38
N TYR A 105 22.13 -8.86 -6.16
CA TYR A 105 21.01 -9.70 -5.71
C TYR A 105 21.51 -11.10 -5.42
N THR A 106 21.07 -11.71 -4.32
CA THR A 106 21.37 -13.12 -4.03
C THR A 106 20.20 -13.99 -4.49
N LEU A 107 20.47 -14.99 -5.32
CA LEU A 107 19.47 -15.91 -5.87
C LEU A 107 19.66 -17.31 -5.29
N SER A 108 18.57 -17.96 -4.93
CA SER A 108 18.52 -19.42 -4.70
C SER A 108 17.29 -20.05 -5.30
N PHE A 109 17.38 -21.34 -5.55
CA PHE A 109 16.27 -22.20 -5.93
C PHE A 109 16.62 -23.67 -5.70
N ASN A 110 15.62 -24.53 -5.62
CA ASN A 110 15.81 -25.97 -5.69
C ASN A 110 15.91 -26.44 -7.13
N GLY A 111 16.82 -27.38 -7.38
CA GLY A 111 17.18 -27.85 -8.72
C GLY A 111 18.42 -27.15 -9.28
N GLN A 112 18.71 -27.42 -10.56
CA GLN A 112 19.82 -26.84 -11.31
C GLN A 112 19.31 -26.07 -12.53
N ALA A 113 20.01 -25.02 -12.91
CA ALA A 113 19.76 -24.30 -14.15
C ALA A 113 21.01 -23.57 -14.64
N THR A 114 21.15 -23.51 -15.96
CA THR A 114 22.05 -22.56 -16.63
C THR A 114 21.28 -21.25 -16.78
N LEU A 115 21.77 -20.18 -16.14
CA LEU A 115 21.11 -18.88 -16.19
C LEU A 115 21.68 -18.00 -17.30
N THR A 116 20.77 -17.37 -18.03
CA THR A 116 21.09 -16.24 -18.91
C THR A 116 20.09 -15.14 -18.64
N SER A 117 20.42 -13.90 -18.97
CA SER A 117 19.53 -12.77 -18.77
C SER A 117 19.24 -12.06 -20.09
N TRP A 118 18.04 -11.52 -20.19
CA TRP A 118 17.78 -10.39 -21.06
C TRP A 118 17.42 -9.22 -20.15
N SER A 119 18.23 -8.18 -20.17
CA SER A 119 18.05 -7.03 -19.30
C SER A 119 18.52 -5.82 -20.07
N ASP A 120 17.99 -4.66 -19.70
CA ASP A 120 18.43 -3.41 -20.30
C ASP A 120 19.88 -3.06 -19.85
N ALA A 121 20.34 -3.60 -18.71
CA ALA A 121 21.70 -3.52 -18.20
C ALA A 121 22.55 -4.78 -18.51
N PRO A 122 23.89 -4.67 -18.57
CA PRO A 122 24.78 -5.83 -18.67
C PRO A 122 24.86 -6.57 -17.33
N ILE A 123 23.92 -7.49 -17.11
CA ILE A 123 23.87 -8.36 -15.93
C ILE A 123 24.97 -9.42 -16.02
N SER A 124 25.57 -9.75 -14.88
CA SER A 124 26.43 -10.94 -14.76
C SER A 124 25.95 -11.85 -13.64
N PHE A 125 26.13 -13.15 -13.85
CA PHE A 125 25.89 -14.20 -12.88
C PHE A 125 27.23 -14.64 -12.31
N GLN A 126 27.37 -14.63 -10.99
CA GLN A 126 28.63 -14.95 -10.30
C GLN A 126 28.39 -15.95 -9.17
N ASN A 127 29.45 -16.62 -8.74
CA ASN A 127 29.44 -17.49 -7.55
C ASN A 127 28.37 -18.59 -7.56
N GLN A 128 28.00 -19.10 -8.73
CA GLN A 128 27.03 -20.19 -8.81
C GLN A 128 27.57 -21.48 -8.19
N GLN A 129 26.82 -22.04 -7.26
CA GLN A 129 27.11 -23.30 -6.56
C GLN A 129 25.85 -24.15 -6.52
N TYR A 130 25.99 -25.46 -6.71
CA TYR A 130 24.92 -26.43 -6.53
C TYR A 130 25.31 -27.42 -5.43
N ASP A 131 24.44 -27.55 -4.43
CA ASP A 131 24.56 -28.55 -3.37
C ASP A 131 23.63 -29.75 -3.66
N PRO A 132 24.18 -30.93 -3.98
CA PRO A 132 23.38 -32.13 -4.23
C PRO A 132 22.69 -32.69 -2.98
N ALA A 133 23.16 -32.38 -1.77
CA ALA A 133 22.57 -32.89 -0.54
C ALA A 133 21.23 -32.22 -0.22
N THR A 134 21.12 -30.93 -0.52
CA THR A 134 19.92 -30.11 -0.31
C THR A 134 19.13 -29.84 -1.60
N ASN A 135 19.64 -30.29 -2.75
CA ASN A 135 19.11 -29.99 -4.07
C ASN A 135 18.93 -28.48 -4.27
N ALA A 136 19.91 -27.67 -3.84
CA ALA A 136 19.83 -26.22 -3.84
C ALA A 136 20.94 -25.60 -4.70
N THR A 137 20.57 -24.65 -5.55
CA THR A 137 21.51 -23.78 -6.27
C THR A 137 21.49 -22.40 -5.65
N THR A 138 22.66 -21.80 -5.43
CA THR A 138 22.84 -20.41 -4.98
C THR A 138 23.78 -19.65 -5.91
N LEU A 139 23.56 -18.35 -6.12
CA LEU A 139 24.43 -17.50 -6.92
C LEU A 139 24.15 -16.00 -6.67
N ASP A 140 25.02 -15.14 -7.20
CA ASP A 140 24.82 -13.69 -7.24
C ASP A 140 24.42 -13.23 -8.65
N ILE A 141 23.40 -12.36 -8.73
CA ILE A 141 23.07 -11.57 -9.92
C ILE A 141 23.58 -10.15 -9.70
N ILE A 142 24.63 -9.78 -10.44
CA ILE A 142 25.21 -8.44 -10.37
C ILE A 142 24.50 -7.54 -11.38
N PHE A 143 23.73 -6.60 -10.86
CA PHE A 143 23.11 -5.52 -11.62
C PHE A 143 23.99 -4.27 -11.47
N PRO A 144 24.83 -3.92 -12.45
CA PRO A 144 25.81 -2.87 -12.27
C PRO A 144 25.16 -1.50 -12.04
N PRO A 145 25.69 -0.67 -11.11
CA PRO A 145 25.29 0.72 -11.01
C PRO A 145 25.77 1.46 -12.26
N GLY A 146 24.91 2.28 -12.87
CA GLY A 146 25.32 3.24 -13.89
C GLY A 146 26.19 2.69 -15.05
N GLY A 147 25.62 1.93 -16.00
CA GLY A 147 26.25 1.64 -17.30
C GLY A 147 25.32 0.89 -18.28
N GLY A 148 25.15 1.26 -19.56
CA GLY A 148 25.96 2.21 -20.31
C GLY A 148 25.38 2.65 -21.67
N SER A 149 26.17 3.53 -22.26
CA SER A 149 26.08 4.16 -23.58
C SER A 149 25.77 3.22 -24.75
N ASN A 150 24.65 3.47 -25.43
CA ASN A 150 24.58 3.71 -26.87
C ASN A 150 23.13 4.10 -27.24
N ALA A 151 22.99 5.26 -27.89
CA ALA A 151 21.76 6.03 -28.13
C ALA A 151 21.30 6.83 -26.90
N GLY A 152 20.94 8.10 -27.11
CA GLY A 152 20.42 9.02 -26.08
C GLY A 152 19.03 8.63 -25.57
N THR A 153 18.89 7.40 -25.06
CA THR A 153 17.64 6.78 -24.65
C THR A 153 17.89 6.08 -23.31
N ILE A 154 17.31 6.63 -22.25
CA ILE A 154 16.97 6.04 -20.93
C ILE A 154 18.07 5.19 -20.25
N GLY A 155 18.55 5.64 -19.09
CA GLY A 155 19.41 4.84 -18.23
C GLY A 155 18.73 3.53 -17.80
N ASN A 156 19.38 2.41 -18.11
CA ASN A 156 18.82 1.07 -18.07
C ASN A 156 18.92 0.39 -16.68
N TYR A 157 17.99 0.67 -15.76
CA TYR A 157 18.06 0.13 -14.38
C TYR A 157 16.75 -0.44 -13.84
N GLY A 158 15.70 -0.50 -14.66
CA GLY A 158 14.36 -0.85 -14.21
C GLY A 158 13.89 -2.25 -14.59
N PHE A 159 14.66 -3.05 -15.32
CA PHE A 159 14.15 -4.28 -15.93
C PHE A 159 15.11 -5.46 -15.78
N LEU A 160 14.60 -6.58 -15.24
CA LEU A 160 15.34 -7.83 -15.10
C LEU A 160 14.50 -9.02 -15.60
N MET A 161 14.92 -9.61 -16.71
CA MET A 161 14.43 -10.92 -17.16
C MET A 161 15.55 -11.95 -17.12
N VAL A 162 15.23 -13.13 -16.59
CA VAL A 162 16.16 -14.26 -16.46
C VAL A 162 15.56 -15.48 -17.13
N ASN A 163 16.36 -16.17 -17.93
CA ASN A 163 16.05 -17.49 -18.46
C ASN A 163 16.72 -18.54 -17.55
N PHE A 164 15.94 -19.55 -17.19
CA PHE A 164 16.39 -20.76 -16.53
C PHE A 164 16.39 -21.87 -17.60
N LEU A 165 17.58 -22.29 -17.99
CA LEU A 165 17.80 -23.29 -19.04
C LEU A 165 18.37 -24.57 -18.45
N GLN A 166 18.22 -25.69 -19.17
CA GLN A 166 18.73 -27.00 -18.73
C GLN A 166 18.20 -27.40 -17.34
N THR A 167 16.91 -27.17 -17.14
CA THR A 167 16.21 -27.41 -15.87
C THR A 167 15.78 -28.88 -15.67
N ASP A 168 16.04 -29.75 -16.64
CA ASP A 168 15.88 -31.21 -16.53
C ASP A 168 17.26 -31.86 -16.40
N PHE A 169 17.58 -32.34 -15.20
CA PHE A 169 18.90 -32.86 -14.84
C PHE A 169 18.96 -34.40 -14.81
N GLY A 170 17.94 -35.08 -15.35
CA GLY A 170 17.98 -36.52 -15.59
C GLY A 170 17.93 -37.39 -14.32
N ASN A 171 17.59 -36.83 -13.16
CA ASN A 171 17.39 -37.55 -11.90
C ASN A 171 15.91 -37.84 -11.58
N GLY A 172 15.00 -37.53 -12.52
CA GLY A 172 13.56 -37.71 -12.37
C GLY A 172 12.80 -36.47 -11.88
N GLU A 173 13.49 -35.44 -11.38
CA GLU A 173 12.92 -34.13 -11.09
C GLU A 173 13.11 -33.20 -12.28
N LYS A 174 12.05 -32.47 -12.65
CA LYS A 174 12.07 -31.51 -13.75
C LYS A 174 11.75 -30.12 -13.24
N GLY A 175 12.50 -29.13 -13.72
CA GLY A 175 12.25 -27.73 -13.43
C GLY A 175 13.01 -27.21 -12.21
N VAL A 176 12.59 -26.05 -11.72
CA VAL A 176 13.15 -25.43 -10.51
C VAL A 176 12.03 -25.04 -9.56
N LYS A 177 12.30 -25.06 -8.25
CA LYS A 177 11.33 -24.70 -7.21
C LYS A 177 11.92 -23.69 -6.24
N ASN A 178 11.09 -23.11 -5.38
CA ASN A 178 11.49 -22.26 -4.26
C ASN A 178 12.45 -21.13 -4.66
N ILE A 179 12.19 -20.49 -5.80
CA ILE A 179 12.99 -19.38 -6.30
C ILE A 179 12.91 -18.21 -5.31
N ARG A 180 14.05 -17.76 -4.81
CA ARG A 180 14.19 -16.57 -3.98
C ARG A 180 15.22 -15.65 -4.60
N LEU A 181 14.83 -14.42 -4.90
CA LEU A 181 15.73 -13.39 -5.41
C LEU A 181 15.73 -12.22 -4.43
N MET A 182 16.74 -12.17 -3.57
CA MET A 182 16.83 -11.19 -2.50
C MET A 182 17.48 -9.91 -2.99
N ARG A 183 16.86 -8.77 -2.68
CA ARG A 183 17.38 -7.43 -2.98
C ARG A 183 18.74 -7.16 -2.29
N PRO A 184 19.54 -6.24 -2.85
CA PRO A 184 20.74 -5.75 -2.18
C PRO A 184 20.44 -5.27 -0.76
N GLY A 185 21.31 -5.62 0.19
CA GLY A 185 21.18 -5.23 1.60
C GLY A 185 20.37 -6.20 2.47
N TYR A 186 19.73 -7.22 1.89
CA TYR A 186 18.95 -8.22 2.63
C TYR A 186 19.66 -9.58 2.69
N GLN A 187 19.62 -10.24 3.84
CA GLN A 187 20.18 -11.58 3.99
C GLN A 187 19.41 -12.61 3.15
N HIS A 188 20.15 -13.58 2.61
CA HIS A 188 19.62 -14.56 1.67
C HIS A 188 18.41 -15.35 2.22
N ASN A 189 18.53 -15.87 3.44
CA ASN A 189 17.53 -16.70 4.10
C ASN A 189 16.59 -15.92 5.02
N THR A 190 16.58 -14.58 4.94
CA THR A 190 15.74 -13.78 5.85
C THR A 190 14.24 -14.12 5.69
N PRO A 191 13.50 -14.34 6.79
CA PRO A 191 12.04 -14.41 6.77
C PRO A 191 11.38 -13.03 6.63
N GLN A 192 12.16 -11.94 6.52
CA GLN A 192 11.62 -10.58 6.50
C GLN A 192 10.65 -10.40 5.34
N LEU A 193 9.39 -10.06 5.69
CA LEU A 193 8.31 -9.91 4.71
C LEU A 193 8.42 -8.62 3.92
N PHE A 194 8.62 -7.48 4.60
CA PHE A 194 8.65 -6.17 3.96
C PHE A 194 10.00 -5.49 4.10
N ARG A 195 10.38 -4.71 3.09
CA ARG A 195 11.54 -3.83 3.18
C ARG A 195 11.34 -2.80 4.28
N THR A 196 12.39 -2.50 5.03
CA THR A 196 12.35 -1.50 6.11
C THR A 196 12.00 -0.11 5.56
N GLU A 197 12.49 0.24 4.36
CA GLU A 197 12.18 1.50 3.68
C GLU A 197 10.70 1.61 3.32
N TYR A 198 10.07 0.50 2.94
CA TYR A 198 8.64 0.45 2.65
C TYR A 198 7.80 0.66 3.92
N LEU A 199 8.17 0.00 5.02
CA LEU A 199 7.49 0.17 6.32
C LEU A 199 7.61 1.62 6.84
N ASN A 200 8.79 2.22 6.72
CA ASN A 200 9.01 3.61 7.15
C ASN A 200 8.25 4.61 6.26
N ALA A 201 8.16 4.38 4.94
CA ALA A 201 7.41 5.24 4.02
C ALA A 201 5.90 5.30 4.33
N ILE A 202 5.36 4.33 5.07
CA ILE A 202 3.96 4.31 5.50
C ILE A 202 3.73 5.13 6.78
N SER A 203 4.81 5.48 7.50
CA SER A 203 4.77 6.14 8.81
C SER A 203 3.80 7.32 8.88
N PRO A 204 3.72 8.25 7.90
CA PRO A 204 2.81 9.41 7.95
C PRO A 204 1.31 9.09 8.00
N PHE A 205 0.90 7.88 7.63
CA PHE A 205 -0.50 7.59 7.33
C PHE A 205 -1.19 6.83 8.44
N SER A 206 -2.38 7.30 8.84
CA SER A 206 -3.24 6.67 9.84
C SER A 206 -3.92 5.39 9.35
N THR A 207 -4.21 5.33 8.05
CA THR A 207 -4.98 4.25 7.41
C THR A 207 -4.32 3.86 6.08
N ILE A 208 -4.28 2.56 5.80
CA ILE A 208 -3.74 1.99 4.56
C ILE A 208 -4.88 1.36 3.76
N ARG A 209 -5.11 1.82 2.52
CA ARG A 209 -6.09 1.23 1.60
C ARG A 209 -5.41 0.27 0.63
N PHE A 210 -5.97 -0.93 0.48
CA PHE A 210 -5.30 -2.05 -0.21
C PHE A 210 -5.85 -2.35 -1.61
N MET A 211 -6.55 -1.41 -2.27
CA MET A 211 -7.30 -1.68 -3.51
C MET A 211 -6.47 -2.32 -4.62
N ASP A 212 -5.40 -1.66 -5.07
CA ASP A 212 -4.51 -2.21 -6.12
C ASP A 212 -3.63 -3.35 -5.58
N TYR A 213 -3.22 -3.26 -4.31
CA TYR A 213 -2.45 -4.29 -3.62
C TYR A 213 -3.18 -5.65 -3.59
N LEU A 214 -4.51 -5.64 -3.46
CA LEU A 214 -5.40 -6.80 -3.52
C LEU A 214 -5.78 -7.20 -4.95
N HIS A 215 -5.35 -6.47 -5.98
CA HIS A 215 -5.77 -6.66 -7.37
C HIS A 215 -7.30 -6.68 -7.50
N THR A 216 -7.98 -5.72 -6.87
CA THR A 216 -9.45 -5.69 -6.76
C THR A 216 -10.14 -5.50 -8.12
N ASN A 217 -9.56 -4.69 -9.00
CA ASN A 217 -10.13 -4.36 -10.28
C ASN A 217 -9.91 -5.47 -11.31
N ASN A 218 -10.94 -5.76 -12.12
CA ASN A 218 -10.84 -6.67 -13.27
C ASN A 218 -10.34 -8.09 -12.97
N SER A 219 -10.56 -8.55 -11.73
CA SER A 219 -10.13 -9.87 -11.25
C SER A 219 -11.28 -10.83 -10.94
N ASN A 220 -12.53 -10.41 -11.17
CA ASN A 220 -13.71 -11.23 -10.89
C ASN A 220 -14.04 -12.22 -12.01
N VAL A 221 -14.68 -13.32 -11.65
CA VAL A 221 -15.31 -14.23 -12.62
C VAL A 221 -16.59 -13.62 -13.18
N ALA A 222 -17.07 -14.14 -14.31
CA ALA A 222 -18.36 -13.73 -14.86
C ALA A 222 -19.52 -14.17 -13.94
N TYR A 223 -20.55 -13.33 -13.80
CA TYR A 223 -21.77 -13.69 -13.08
C TYR A 223 -22.48 -14.89 -13.75
N PRO A 224 -23.06 -15.86 -13.02
CA PRO A 224 -23.26 -15.93 -11.57
C PRO A 224 -22.11 -16.58 -10.79
N GLY A 225 -20.94 -16.77 -11.40
CA GLY A 225 -19.77 -17.35 -10.74
C GLY A 225 -19.39 -16.62 -9.44
N LYS A 226 -18.80 -17.37 -8.50
CA LYS A 226 -18.37 -16.88 -7.19
C LYS A 226 -16.96 -17.33 -6.87
N GLN A 227 -16.21 -16.45 -6.20
CA GLN A 227 -14.96 -16.81 -5.55
C GLN A 227 -15.24 -17.38 -4.15
N THR A 228 -14.71 -18.57 -3.91
CA THR A 228 -14.75 -19.26 -2.63
C THR A 228 -13.43 -19.04 -1.89
N TRP A 229 -13.40 -19.28 -0.57
CA TRP A 229 -12.20 -19.07 0.25
C TRP A 229 -10.95 -19.75 -0.30
N THR A 230 -11.08 -20.96 -0.86
CA THR A 230 -9.96 -21.75 -1.39
C THR A 230 -9.40 -21.20 -2.71
N MET A 231 -10.05 -20.22 -3.34
CA MET A 231 -9.60 -19.63 -4.62
C MET A 231 -8.67 -18.41 -4.44
N ARG A 232 -8.49 -17.95 -3.20
CA ARG A 232 -7.68 -16.77 -2.87
C ARG A 232 -6.20 -16.92 -3.22
N GLN A 233 -5.45 -15.83 -3.12
CA GLN A 233 -3.99 -15.87 -3.10
C GLN A 233 -3.51 -16.46 -1.76
N HIS A 234 -2.50 -17.33 -1.82
CA HIS A 234 -1.82 -17.92 -0.66
C HIS A 234 -0.34 -17.48 -0.61
N THR A 235 0.24 -17.50 0.60
CA THR A 235 1.64 -17.09 0.87
C THR A 235 2.68 -18.11 0.42
N ASP A 236 2.29 -19.36 0.25
CA ASP A 236 3.13 -20.46 -0.25
C ASP A 236 3.14 -20.56 -1.78
N ALA A 237 2.38 -19.70 -2.47
CA ALA A 237 2.40 -19.65 -3.92
C ALA A 237 3.79 -19.26 -4.43
N PRO A 238 4.26 -19.83 -5.55
CA PRO A 238 5.56 -19.49 -6.15
C PRO A 238 5.75 -18.00 -6.43
N ARG A 239 4.63 -17.30 -6.67
CA ARG A 239 4.51 -15.86 -6.90
C ARG A 239 3.05 -15.44 -6.73
N PHE A 240 2.82 -14.16 -6.47
CA PHE A 240 1.51 -13.58 -6.27
C PHE A 240 0.90 -13.13 -7.60
N THR A 241 -0.19 -13.77 -7.99
CA THR A 241 -0.86 -13.52 -9.29
C THR A 241 -2.25 -12.91 -9.14
N LYS A 242 -2.82 -13.00 -7.95
CA LYS A 242 -4.18 -12.55 -7.63
C LYS A 242 -4.16 -11.43 -6.59
N GLY A 243 -3.19 -10.53 -6.69
CA GLY A 243 -2.89 -9.55 -5.64
C GLY A 243 -2.18 -10.19 -4.45
N ALA A 244 -2.03 -9.45 -3.36
CA ALA A 244 -1.42 -9.94 -2.14
C ALA A 244 -2.34 -10.92 -1.38
N PRO A 245 -1.80 -11.98 -0.76
CA PRO A 245 -2.55 -12.80 0.21
C PRO A 245 -2.96 -11.98 1.44
N TRP A 246 -4.09 -12.35 2.05
CA TRP A 246 -4.64 -11.65 3.23
C TRP A 246 -3.68 -11.61 4.41
N GLU A 247 -2.83 -12.64 4.55
CA GLU A 247 -1.79 -12.71 5.56
C GLU A 247 -0.80 -11.54 5.46
N LEU A 248 -0.48 -11.05 4.24
CA LEU A 248 0.39 -9.87 4.08
C LEU A 248 -0.32 -8.56 4.45
N ILE A 249 -1.62 -8.45 4.17
CA ILE A 249 -2.44 -7.30 4.59
C ILE A 249 -2.43 -7.19 6.11
N ILE A 250 -2.62 -8.33 6.77
CA ILE A 250 -2.62 -8.44 8.23
C ILE A 250 -1.23 -8.14 8.79
N ALA A 251 -0.18 -8.73 8.21
CA ALA A 251 1.20 -8.47 8.64
C ALA A 251 1.55 -6.98 8.53
N LEU A 252 1.18 -6.31 7.43
CA LEU A 252 1.46 -4.88 7.26
C LEU A 252 0.71 -4.03 8.30
N GLY A 253 -0.56 -4.37 8.57
CA GLY A 253 -1.30 -3.80 9.69
C GLY A 253 -0.56 -4.02 11.01
N ASN A 254 -0.12 -5.25 11.30
CA ASN A 254 0.52 -5.63 12.55
C ASN A 254 1.83 -4.88 12.81
N TYR A 255 2.71 -4.78 11.80
CA TYR A 255 3.96 -4.02 11.87
C TYR A 255 3.67 -2.55 12.17
N THR A 256 2.81 -1.94 11.36
CA THR A 256 2.64 -0.48 11.33
C THR A 256 1.72 0.02 12.45
N GLY A 257 0.75 -0.80 12.90
CA GLY A 257 -0.30 -0.40 13.83
C GLY A 257 -1.32 0.55 13.20
N ARG A 258 -1.40 0.62 11.86
CA ARG A 258 -2.32 1.49 11.12
C ARG A 258 -3.63 0.78 10.83
N ASP A 259 -4.72 1.56 10.74
CA ASP A 259 -6.02 1.06 10.34
C ASP A 259 -5.94 0.50 8.91
N ILE A 260 -6.68 -0.56 8.62
CA ILE A 260 -6.69 -1.20 7.29
C ILE A 260 -8.01 -0.90 6.58
N TRP A 261 -7.94 -0.50 5.31
CA TRP A 261 -9.09 -0.38 4.43
C TRP A 261 -8.99 -1.42 3.32
N ILE A 262 -9.88 -2.41 3.40
CA ILE A 262 -9.88 -3.58 2.52
C ILE A 262 -11.06 -3.56 1.56
N ASN A 263 -10.81 -4.04 0.34
CA ASN A 263 -11.80 -4.21 -0.70
C ASN A 263 -12.16 -5.70 -0.81
N ILE A 264 -13.41 -6.06 -0.54
CA ILE A 264 -13.89 -7.43 -0.71
C ILE A 264 -14.18 -7.68 -2.19
N PRO A 265 -13.71 -8.79 -2.80
CA PRO A 265 -14.01 -9.10 -4.20
C PRO A 265 -15.52 -9.06 -4.50
N VAL A 266 -15.91 -8.51 -5.65
CA VAL A 266 -17.33 -8.34 -6.02
C VAL A 266 -18.09 -9.66 -6.09
N ASP A 267 -17.38 -10.72 -6.44
CA ASP A 267 -17.84 -12.09 -6.64
C ASP A 267 -17.55 -13.00 -5.45
N ALA A 268 -17.06 -12.48 -4.32
CA ALA A 268 -16.90 -13.26 -3.10
C ALA A 268 -18.26 -13.82 -2.62
N ASP A 269 -18.28 -15.09 -2.23
CA ASP A 269 -19.42 -15.64 -1.49
C ASP A 269 -19.37 -15.26 0.00
N SER A 270 -20.43 -15.57 0.75
CA SER A 270 -20.48 -15.21 2.17
C SER A 270 -19.52 -16.03 3.03
N MET A 271 -19.17 -17.25 2.62
CA MET A 271 -18.21 -18.07 3.36
C MET A 271 -16.79 -17.56 3.21
N TYR A 272 -16.42 -17.03 2.05
CA TYR A 272 -15.17 -16.30 1.84
C TYR A 272 -15.01 -15.19 2.89
N VAL A 273 -16.07 -14.39 3.08
CA VAL A 273 -16.06 -13.26 4.02
C VAL A 273 -16.01 -13.75 5.47
N VAL A 274 -16.68 -14.86 5.80
CA VAL A 274 -16.60 -15.50 7.13
C VAL A 274 -15.18 -15.96 7.43
N GLU A 275 -14.53 -16.68 6.51
CA GLU A 275 -13.17 -17.18 6.72
C GLU A 275 -12.15 -16.04 6.78
N LEU A 276 -12.35 -14.98 5.98
CA LEU A 276 -11.53 -13.76 6.07
C LEU A 276 -11.64 -13.11 7.46
N ALA A 277 -12.86 -12.94 7.96
CA ALA A 277 -13.09 -12.37 9.29
C ALA A 277 -12.47 -13.27 10.39
N ARG A 278 -12.50 -14.59 10.24
CA ARG A 278 -11.84 -15.53 11.18
C ARG A 278 -10.32 -15.41 11.15
N LEU A 279 -9.73 -15.32 9.96
CA LEU A 279 -8.29 -15.10 9.80
C LEU A 279 -7.89 -13.80 10.50
N MET A 280 -8.54 -12.69 10.18
CA MET A 280 -8.24 -11.38 10.80
C MET A 280 -8.50 -11.39 12.31
N LYS A 281 -9.53 -12.08 12.81
CA LYS A 281 -9.74 -12.23 14.26
C LYS A 281 -8.57 -12.95 14.94
N ALA A 282 -8.01 -13.95 14.28
CA ALA A 282 -6.96 -14.78 14.83
C ALA A 282 -5.59 -14.10 14.81
N THR A 283 -5.30 -13.27 13.79
CA THR A 283 -3.93 -12.80 13.52
C THR A 283 -3.76 -11.29 13.44
N LEU A 284 -4.83 -10.50 13.28
CA LEU A 284 -4.72 -9.03 13.27
C LEU A 284 -4.69 -8.47 14.69
N ARG A 285 -3.78 -7.53 14.92
CA ARG A 285 -3.69 -6.72 16.14
C ARG A 285 -5.07 -6.18 16.57
N PRO A 286 -5.45 -6.33 17.85
CA PRO A 286 -6.78 -5.97 18.32
C PRO A 286 -7.05 -4.45 18.31
N ASP A 287 -6.02 -3.61 18.30
CA ASP A 287 -6.10 -2.15 18.23
C ASP A 287 -6.39 -1.60 16.82
N ILE A 288 -6.21 -2.40 15.76
CA ILE A 288 -6.37 -1.96 14.36
C ILE A 288 -7.83 -1.96 13.91
N ASN A 289 -8.36 -0.85 13.41
CA ASN A 289 -9.70 -0.80 12.86
C ASN A 289 -9.73 -1.24 11.38
N ILE A 290 -10.87 -1.77 10.95
CA ILE A 290 -11.05 -2.35 9.61
C ILE A 290 -12.15 -1.56 8.88
N TYR A 291 -11.76 -0.81 7.85
CA TYR A 291 -12.68 -0.26 6.85
C TYR A 291 -13.00 -1.32 5.81
N LEU A 292 -14.29 -1.57 5.59
CA LEU A 292 -14.80 -2.60 4.68
C LEU A 292 -15.50 -1.95 3.49
N GLU A 293 -14.95 -2.16 2.30
CA GLU A 293 -15.52 -1.71 1.03
C GLU A 293 -15.93 -2.90 0.17
N TYR A 294 -17.06 -2.80 -0.51
CA TYR A 294 -17.49 -3.82 -1.49
C TYR A 294 -16.91 -3.51 -2.87
N SER A 295 -15.84 -4.22 -3.22
CA SER A 295 -15.08 -4.05 -4.46
C SER A 295 -14.56 -2.62 -4.67
N ASN A 296 -14.42 -2.17 -5.91
CA ASN A 296 -13.97 -0.83 -6.34
C ASN A 296 -14.55 -0.55 -7.75
N GLU A 297 -14.74 0.71 -8.17
CA GLU A 297 -15.22 1.07 -9.53
C GLU A 297 -16.53 0.38 -9.97
N VAL A 298 -17.37 -0.05 -9.03
CA VAL A 298 -18.68 -0.70 -9.28
C VAL A 298 -19.71 0.21 -9.96
N TRP A 299 -19.39 1.50 -10.08
CA TRP A 299 -20.15 2.54 -10.76
C TRP A 299 -19.69 2.78 -12.21
N ASN A 300 -18.50 2.32 -12.60
CA ASN A 300 -17.86 2.61 -13.87
C ASN A 300 -17.90 1.44 -14.85
N GLY A 301 -18.57 1.64 -15.99
CA GLY A 301 -18.77 0.61 -17.01
C GLY A 301 -17.50 0.09 -17.69
N SER A 302 -16.34 0.73 -17.48
CA SER A 302 -15.06 0.26 -18.02
C SER A 302 -14.49 -0.95 -17.26
N PHE A 303 -15.05 -1.28 -16.10
CA PHE A 303 -14.54 -2.31 -15.21
C PHE A 303 -15.47 -3.52 -15.12
N SER A 304 -14.91 -4.73 -15.12
CA SER A 304 -15.73 -5.95 -15.15
C SER A 304 -16.60 -6.16 -13.90
N GLN A 305 -16.19 -5.62 -12.75
CA GLN A 305 -16.98 -5.70 -11.52
C GLN A 305 -18.25 -4.82 -11.56
N PHE A 306 -18.28 -3.75 -12.36
CA PHE A 306 -19.51 -3.02 -12.66
C PHE A 306 -20.52 -3.96 -13.29
N GLN A 307 -20.09 -4.71 -14.31
CA GLN A 307 -20.95 -5.62 -15.06
C GLN A 307 -21.46 -6.75 -14.16
N TYR A 308 -20.58 -7.29 -13.32
CA TYR A 308 -20.97 -8.27 -12.31
C TYR A 308 -22.07 -7.75 -11.38
N ASN A 309 -21.90 -6.54 -10.84
CA ASN A 309 -22.87 -5.92 -9.95
C ASN A 309 -24.20 -5.64 -10.67
N TYR A 310 -24.15 -5.19 -11.93
CA TYR A 310 -25.31 -4.97 -12.79
C TYR A 310 -26.10 -6.28 -12.99
N ASP A 311 -25.43 -7.35 -13.41
CA ASP A 311 -26.06 -8.64 -13.67
C ASP A 311 -26.64 -9.27 -12.40
N ALA A 312 -25.96 -9.14 -11.28
CA ALA A 312 -26.44 -9.59 -9.99
C ALA A 312 -27.75 -8.90 -9.58
N VAL A 313 -27.87 -7.58 -9.76
CA VAL A 313 -29.15 -6.87 -9.52
C VAL A 313 -30.28 -7.49 -10.34
N LEU A 314 -30.04 -7.81 -11.61
CA LEU A 314 -31.08 -8.32 -12.51
C LEU A 314 -31.46 -9.78 -12.25
N GLN A 315 -30.51 -10.60 -11.82
CA GLN A 315 -30.64 -12.06 -11.87
C GLN A 315 -30.65 -12.73 -10.48
N SER A 316 -30.08 -12.10 -9.45
CA SER A 316 -29.89 -12.72 -8.13
C SER A 316 -31.20 -12.80 -7.34
N PRO A 317 -31.64 -13.98 -6.85
CA PRO A 317 -32.78 -14.06 -5.95
C PRO A 317 -32.60 -13.21 -4.67
N GLU A 318 -31.36 -13.04 -4.19
CA GLU A 318 -31.05 -12.22 -3.00
C GLU A 318 -31.42 -10.75 -3.18
N ASP A 319 -31.46 -10.25 -4.41
CA ASP A 319 -31.66 -8.82 -4.74
C ASP A 319 -33.08 -8.53 -5.25
N ALA A 320 -34.06 -9.40 -4.97
CA ALA A 320 -35.44 -9.25 -5.41
C ALA A 320 -36.14 -8.00 -4.85
N ASP A 321 -35.84 -7.65 -3.61
CA ASP A 321 -36.26 -6.41 -2.94
C ASP A 321 -35.76 -5.16 -3.68
N ILE A 322 -34.51 -5.19 -4.14
CA ILE A 322 -33.90 -4.11 -4.92
C ILE A 322 -34.57 -4.02 -6.30
N ARG A 323 -34.91 -5.15 -6.94
CA ARG A 323 -35.53 -5.14 -8.29
C ARG A 323 -36.93 -4.54 -8.34
N ALA A 324 -37.70 -4.62 -7.25
CA ALA A 324 -39.10 -4.20 -7.22
C ALA A 324 -39.30 -2.68 -7.53
N SER A 325 -38.25 -1.86 -7.47
CA SER A 325 -38.30 -0.40 -7.60
C SER A 325 -38.33 0.15 -9.05
N THR A 326 -39.13 -0.43 -9.95
CA THR A 326 -39.24 -0.15 -11.41
C THR A 326 -38.07 -0.65 -12.27
N GLN A 327 -38.35 -1.31 -13.40
CA GLN A 327 -37.36 -1.69 -14.41
C GLN A 327 -36.69 -0.40 -14.96
N TRP A 328 -35.37 -0.39 -15.13
CA TRP A 328 -34.52 0.74 -15.57
C TRP A 328 -34.06 1.81 -14.54
N ASP A 329 -34.32 1.67 -13.24
CA ASP A 329 -33.64 2.48 -12.21
C ASP A 329 -32.17 2.05 -12.01
N ASP A 330 -31.22 2.89 -12.44
CA ASP A 330 -29.77 2.70 -12.30
C ASP A 330 -29.28 2.73 -10.84
N ARG A 331 -30.03 3.38 -9.95
CA ARG A 331 -29.69 3.51 -8.53
C ARG A 331 -29.74 2.16 -7.79
N ARG A 332 -30.42 1.17 -8.35
CA ARG A 332 -30.44 -0.20 -7.82
C ARG A 332 -29.06 -0.82 -7.66
N ARG A 333 -28.10 -0.46 -8.51
CA ARG A 333 -26.72 -0.93 -8.43
C ARG A 333 -26.01 -0.39 -7.20
N ALA A 334 -26.24 0.87 -6.87
CA ALA A 334 -25.73 1.49 -5.66
C ALA A 334 -26.42 0.94 -4.40
N ARG A 335 -27.75 0.73 -4.43
CA ARG A 335 -28.48 0.05 -3.34
C ARG A 335 -27.93 -1.36 -3.09
N ARG A 336 -27.60 -2.11 -4.14
CA ARG A 336 -26.97 -3.43 -4.02
C ARG A 336 -25.59 -3.35 -3.38
N VAL A 337 -24.76 -2.39 -3.77
CA VAL A 337 -23.45 -2.17 -3.13
C VAL A 337 -23.62 -1.91 -1.64
N ALA A 338 -24.55 -1.02 -1.25
CA ALA A 338 -24.87 -0.81 0.16
C ALA A 338 -25.36 -2.09 0.86
N LYS A 339 -26.22 -2.87 0.21
CA LYS A 339 -26.68 -4.18 0.74
C LYS A 339 -25.53 -5.13 1.03
N GLN A 340 -24.56 -5.24 0.12
CA GLN A 340 -23.41 -6.12 0.29
C GLN A 340 -22.46 -5.61 1.38
N VAL A 341 -22.18 -4.30 1.43
CA VAL A 341 -21.39 -3.68 2.51
C VAL A 341 -22.01 -3.95 3.88
N ILE A 342 -23.33 -3.79 4.03
CA ILE A 342 -24.05 -4.07 5.28
C ILE A 342 -23.98 -5.57 5.63
N LYS A 343 -24.19 -6.45 4.65
CA LYS A 343 -24.09 -7.91 4.83
C LYS A 343 -22.70 -8.31 5.35
N PHE A 344 -21.64 -7.81 4.73
CA PHE A 344 -20.27 -8.15 5.09
C PHE A 344 -19.84 -7.51 6.40
N GLY A 345 -20.28 -6.28 6.67
CA GLY A 345 -20.13 -5.65 7.99
C GLY A 345 -20.69 -6.52 9.12
N LYS A 346 -21.91 -7.02 8.96
CA LYS A 346 -22.54 -7.93 9.95
C LYS A 346 -21.78 -9.24 10.15
N ILE A 347 -21.26 -9.84 9.07
CA ILE A 347 -20.43 -11.06 9.16
C ILE A 347 -19.18 -10.78 10.00
N PHE A 348 -18.48 -9.68 9.73
CA PHE A 348 -17.30 -9.29 10.50
C PHE A 348 -17.64 -9.00 11.96
N GLU A 349 -18.70 -8.24 12.22
CA GLU A 349 -19.19 -7.94 13.58
C GLU A 349 -19.49 -9.23 14.36
N GLU A 350 -20.21 -10.18 13.76
CA GLU A 350 -20.57 -11.46 14.39
C GLU A 350 -19.34 -12.34 14.66
N VAL A 351 -18.49 -12.54 13.65
CA VAL A 351 -17.30 -13.38 13.78
C VAL A 351 -16.34 -12.80 14.80
N MET A 352 -16.11 -11.48 14.77
CA MET A 352 -15.19 -10.80 15.69
C MET A 352 -15.79 -10.52 17.08
N GLY A 353 -17.10 -10.70 17.26
CA GLY A 353 -17.78 -10.43 18.54
C GLY A 353 -17.87 -8.95 18.87
N VAL A 354 -17.99 -8.09 17.86
CA VAL A 354 -18.07 -6.62 17.99
C VAL A 354 -19.53 -6.18 17.91
N THR A 355 -19.99 -5.38 18.87
CA THR A 355 -21.35 -4.84 18.86
C THR A 355 -21.44 -3.50 18.12
N VAL A 356 -22.59 -3.23 17.50
CA VAL A 356 -22.90 -1.98 16.78
C VAL A 356 -22.92 -0.73 17.69
N ALA A 357 -23.05 -0.90 19.01
CA ALA A 357 -23.29 0.19 19.98
C ALA A 357 -22.19 1.26 20.05
N SER A 358 -21.02 1.02 19.43
CA SER A 358 -19.96 2.01 19.23
C SER A 358 -19.06 1.58 18.07
N ARG A 359 -19.57 1.62 16.82
CA ARG A 359 -18.79 1.24 15.61
C ARG A 359 -17.50 2.05 15.48
N THR A 360 -16.41 1.45 15.95
CA THR A 360 -15.04 1.95 15.75
C THR A 360 -14.16 0.87 15.14
N LYS A 361 -14.31 -0.41 15.54
CA LYS A 361 -13.48 -1.53 15.07
C LYS A 361 -13.81 -2.00 13.65
N ILE A 362 -15.09 -2.22 13.34
CA ILE A 362 -15.56 -2.60 12.00
C ILE A 362 -16.27 -1.40 11.39
N ARG A 363 -15.77 -0.92 10.25
CA ARG A 363 -16.21 0.31 9.59
C ARG A 363 -16.72 0.00 8.17
N PRO A 364 -17.97 -0.45 7.99
CA PRO A 364 -18.52 -0.65 6.65
C PRO A 364 -18.68 0.69 5.91
N VAL A 365 -18.16 0.78 4.70
CA VAL A 365 -18.11 2.02 3.91
C VAL A 365 -18.86 1.83 2.59
N PHE A 366 -19.85 2.69 2.34
CA PHE A 366 -20.47 2.80 1.03
C PHE A 366 -19.66 3.78 0.16
N ALA A 367 -18.88 3.26 -0.79
CA ALA A 367 -18.06 4.06 -1.72
C ALA A 367 -18.74 4.22 -3.09
N TRP A 368 -18.75 5.44 -3.63
CA TRP A 368 -19.30 5.76 -4.96
C TRP A 368 -18.62 6.99 -5.60
N GLN A 369 -18.93 7.35 -6.84
CA GLN A 369 -18.35 8.54 -7.47
C GLN A 369 -19.00 9.85 -6.97
N ILE A 370 -18.29 10.98 -7.05
CA ILE A 370 -18.76 12.35 -6.74
C ILE A 370 -19.22 13.13 -7.99
N GLY A 371 -19.81 14.30 -7.80
CA GLY A 371 -20.22 15.21 -8.89
C GLY A 371 -21.64 14.91 -9.37
N GLY A 372 -21.80 14.49 -10.62
CA GLY A 372 -23.12 14.15 -11.19
C GLY A 372 -23.85 12.99 -10.47
N TRP A 373 -23.15 12.30 -9.56
CA TRP A 373 -23.63 11.13 -8.83
C TRP A 373 -24.14 11.43 -7.41
N LEU A 374 -24.14 12.69 -6.97
CA LEU A 374 -24.71 13.06 -5.65
C LEU A 374 -26.10 12.46 -5.37
N PRO A 375 -27.05 12.39 -6.34
CA PRO A 375 -28.36 11.79 -6.10
C PRO A 375 -28.33 10.28 -5.75
N TRP A 376 -27.24 9.55 -6.02
CA TRP A 376 -27.12 8.13 -5.67
C TRP A 376 -26.89 7.95 -4.17
N TYR A 377 -26.16 8.87 -3.52
CA TYR A 377 -25.94 8.82 -2.08
C TYR A 377 -27.23 9.05 -1.31
N GLU A 378 -27.96 10.12 -1.65
CA GLU A 378 -29.24 10.45 -1.02
C GLU A 378 -30.24 9.29 -1.16
N ASP A 379 -30.31 8.70 -2.35
CA ASP A 379 -31.18 7.57 -2.65
C ASP A 379 -30.81 6.32 -1.84
N VAL A 380 -29.52 5.97 -1.78
CA VAL A 380 -29.04 4.83 -0.99
C VAL A 380 -29.30 5.02 0.50
N LEU A 381 -29.03 6.20 1.04
CA LEU A 381 -29.23 6.48 2.47
C LEU A 381 -30.73 6.44 2.83
N THR A 382 -31.58 6.98 1.95
CA THR A 382 -33.04 6.87 2.09
C THR A 382 -33.51 5.42 2.01
N TRP A 383 -32.97 4.65 1.07
CA TRP A 383 -33.30 3.23 0.91
C TRP A 383 -32.87 2.39 2.12
N ILE A 384 -31.66 2.60 2.66
CA ILE A 384 -31.20 1.94 3.90
C ILE A 384 -32.18 2.27 5.04
N THR A 385 -32.55 3.54 5.18
CA THR A 385 -33.49 4.00 6.22
C THR A 385 -34.83 3.27 6.14
N ASN A 386 -35.40 3.17 4.95
CA ASN A 386 -36.70 2.53 4.74
C ASN A 386 -36.66 1.01 4.84
N THR A 387 -35.49 0.39 4.57
CA THR A 387 -35.36 -1.07 4.48
C THR A 387 -34.86 -1.70 5.78
N TYR A 388 -33.91 -1.04 6.46
CA TYR A 388 -33.22 -1.58 7.63
C TYR A 388 -33.37 -0.71 8.88
N GLY A 389 -33.43 0.61 8.71
CA GLY A 389 -33.40 1.59 9.79
C GLY A 389 -32.28 2.62 9.61
N PRO A 390 -32.00 3.46 10.62
CA PRO A 390 -31.05 4.57 10.50
C PRO A 390 -29.67 4.12 9.97
N PRO A 391 -29.08 4.80 8.96
CA PRO A 391 -27.82 4.36 8.35
C PRO A 391 -26.65 4.20 9.33
N LYS A 392 -26.57 5.03 10.38
CA LYS A 392 -25.59 4.87 11.48
C LYS A 392 -25.61 3.49 12.16
N ASP A 393 -26.73 2.78 12.09
CA ASP A 393 -26.91 1.43 12.65
C ASP A 393 -26.51 0.34 11.66
N PHE A 394 -26.04 0.68 10.44
CA PHE A 394 -25.56 -0.28 9.43
C PHE A 394 -24.22 0.03 8.75
N ILE A 395 -23.85 1.31 8.59
CA ILE A 395 -22.60 1.73 7.96
C ILE A 395 -21.85 2.74 8.82
N TYR A 396 -20.53 2.80 8.68
CA TYR A 396 -19.67 3.81 9.33
C TYR A 396 -19.69 5.13 8.56
N GLY A 397 -19.71 5.06 7.24
CA GLY A 397 -19.63 6.25 6.41
C GLY A 397 -19.93 6.01 4.94
N ILE A 398 -20.05 7.13 4.23
CA ILE A 398 -20.04 7.19 2.77
C ILE A 398 -18.69 7.70 2.31
N ALA A 399 -18.20 7.20 1.17
CA ALA A 399 -16.91 7.60 0.62
C ALA A 399 -17.01 8.04 -0.83
N SER A 400 -16.22 9.05 -1.20
CA SER A 400 -16.17 9.61 -2.56
C SER A 400 -14.73 9.73 -3.11
N ALA A 401 -14.59 10.03 -4.41
CA ALA A 401 -13.30 10.20 -5.10
C ALA A 401 -13.11 11.61 -5.72
N PRO A 402 -12.95 12.67 -4.91
CA PRO A 402 -12.73 14.03 -5.40
C PRO A 402 -11.29 14.26 -5.84
N TYR A 403 -10.98 13.93 -7.11
CA TYR A 403 -9.75 14.40 -7.76
C TYR A 403 -9.84 15.88 -8.09
N PHE A 404 -8.70 16.57 -8.05
CA PHE A 404 -8.57 17.93 -8.55
C PHE A 404 -7.66 17.93 -9.78
N ASN A 405 -8.16 18.42 -10.90
CA ASN A 405 -7.52 18.26 -12.20
C ASN A 405 -7.16 19.59 -12.89
N ASP A 406 -6.34 19.49 -13.91
CA ASP A 406 -5.84 20.62 -14.71
C ASP A 406 -6.67 20.90 -15.99
N ASN A 407 -7.90 20.40 -16.12
CA ASN A 407 -8.72 20.61 -17.32
C ASN A 407 -8.99 22.10 -17.63
N GLY A 408 -8.92 22.97 -16.62
CA GLY A 408 -9.05 24.42 -16.77
C GLY A 408 -7.79 25.15 -17.26
N ALA A 409 -6.66 24.44 -17.40
CA ALA A 409 -5.40 25.05 -17.84
C ALA A 409 -5.42 25.38 -19.34
N ALA A 410 -4.81 26.52 -19.71
CA ALA A 410 -4.62 26.86 -21.12
C ALA A 410 -3.72 25.83 -21.83
N SER A 411 -3.91 25.63 -23.13
CA SER A 411 -3.14 24.68 -23.94
C SER A 411 -1.63 25.01 -24.03
N ASN A 412 -1.22 26.20 -23.63
CA ASN A 412 0.16 26.66 -23.54
C ASN A 412 0.57 27.05 -22.10
N ALA A 413 -0.20 26.62 -21.10
CA ALA A 413 0.08 26.94 -19.70
C ALA A 413 1.47 26.46 -19.27
N THR A 414 2.18 27.30 -18.52
CA THR A 414 3.39 26.91 -17.79
C THR A 414 3.05 25.89 -16.69
N PRO A 415 4.02 25.09 -16.20
CA PRO A 415 3.78 24.17 -15.08
C PRO A 415 3.14 24.85 -13.86
N LEU A 416 3.56 26.07 -13.50
CA LEU A 416 2.96 26.83 -12.41
C LEU A 416 1.49 27.19 -12.66
N GLN A 417 1.15 27.58 -13.90
CA GLN A 417 -0.24 27.85 -14.29
C GLN A 417 -1.11 26.57 -14.29
N VAL A 418 -0.53 25.41 -14.57
CA VAL A 418 -1.22 24.12 -14.43
C VAL A 418 -1.54 23.85 -12.95
N VAL A 419 -0.59 24.04 -12.02
CA VAL A 419 -0.84 23.92 -10.57
C VAL A 419 -1.94 24.89 -10.10
N ALA A 420 -1.93 26.12 -10.61
CA ALA A 420 -2.97 27.10 -10.31
C ALA A 420 -4.35 26.65 -10.82
N ALA A 421 -4.43 26.07 -12.01
CA ALA A 421 -5.68 25.53 -12.55
C ALA A 421 -6.20 24.32 -11.74
N MET A 422 -5.29 23.46 -11.27
CA MET A 422 -5.60 22.36 -10.34
C MET A 422 -6.18 22.87 -9.03
N SER A 423 -5.59 23.92 -8.45
CA SER A 423 -6.10 24.55 -7.21
C SER A 423 -7.48 25.17 -7.43
N ALA A 424 -7.70 25.88 -8.54
CA ALA A 424 -9.01 26.41 -8.90
C ALA A 424 -10.06 25.30 -9.15
N ASN A 425 -9.66 24.14 -9.68
CA ASN A 425 -10.54 22.99 -9.79
C ASN A 425 -10.93 22.42 -8.42
N SER A 426 -9.96 22.35 -7.48
CA SER A 426 -10.23 21.98 -6.09
C SER A 426 -11.29 22.90 -5.46
N ASP A 427 -11.17 24.22 -5.63
CA ASP A 427 -12.16 25.20 -5.14
C ASP A 427 -13.57 24.95 -5.70
N ASN A 428 -13.65 24.63 -6.99
CA ASN A 428 -14.93 24.34 -7.64
C ASN A 428 -15.59 23.04 -7.14
N ASN A 429 -14.81 22.12 -6.56
CA ASN A 429 -15.32 20.85 -6.04
C ASN A 429 -15.90 20.96 -4.61
N VAL A 430 -15.63 22.06 -3.89
CA VAL A 430 -16.03 22.27 -2.48
C VAL A 430 -17.53 22.07 -2.26
N ALA A 431 -18.38 22.57 -3.18
CA ALA A 431 -19.84 22.43 -3.05
C ALA A 431 -20.31 20.96 -3.05
N ASN A 432 -19.66 20.11 -3.85
CA ASN A 432 -19.98 18.68 -3.89
C ASN A 432 -19.54 17.98 -2.59
N ILE A 433 -18.33 18.31 -2.10
CA ILE A 433 -17.78 17.79 -0.85
C ILE A 433 -18.70 18.14 0.32
N GLN A 434 -19.18 19.39 0.37
CA GLN A 434 -20.10 19.85 1.42
C GLN A 434 -21.45 19.17 1.37
N THR A 435 -21.98 18.92 0.17
CA THR A 435 -23.26 18.20 0.02
C THR A 435 -23.17 16.80 0.62
N LEU A 436 -22.07 16.07 0.36
CA LEU A 436 -21.87 14.75 0.96
C LEU A 436 -21.61 14.82 2.48
N ALA A 437 -20.89 15.84 2.95
CA ALA A 437 -20.72 16.06 4.39
C ALA A 437 -22.05 16.30 5.11
N GLN A 438 -22.97 17.05 4.48
CA GLN A 438 -24.32 17.28 4.99
C GLN A 438 -25.16 16.01 5.00
N PHE A 439 -25.08 15.17 3.96
CA PHE A 439 -25.73 13.85 3.97
C PHE A 439 -25.18 12.98 5.10
N ALA A 440 -23.86 12.96 5.30
CA ALA A 440 -23.25 12.19 6.38
C ALA A 440 -23.72 12.67 7.77
N ASP A 441 -23.79 13.99 7.98
CA ASP A 441 -24.27 14.60 9.24
C ASP A 441 -25.74 14.28 9.53
N GLN A 442 -26.60 14.41 8.52
CA GLN A 442 -28.03 14.08 8.61
C GLN A 442 -28.25 12.66 9.15
N TRP A 443 -27.39 11.71 8.76
CA TRP A 443 -27.52 10.31 9.13
C TRP A 443 -26.57 9.86 10.24
N GLN A 444 -25.81 10.78 10.85
CA GLN A 444 -24.85 10.54 11.92
C GLN A 444 -23.77 9.50 11.53
N ILE A 445 -23.30 9.59 10.30
CA ILE A 445 -22.21 8.77 9.74
C ILE A 445 -21.05 9.68 9.32
N LYS A 446 -19.94 9.07 8.91
CA LYS A 446 -18.76 9.81 8.42
C LYS A 446 -18.80 10.04 6.92
N HIS A 447 -18.20 11.14 6.47
CA HIS A 447 -17.84 11.37 5.07
C HIS A 447 -16.34 11.11 4.90
N LEU A 448 -16.02 10.21 3.99
CA LEU A 448 -14.66 9.74 3.72
C LEU A 448 -14.30 10.03 2.26
N GLN A 449 -13.01 10.08 1.98
CA GLN A 449 -12.49 9.99 0.63
C GLN A 449 -11.75 8.65 0.50
N TYR A 450 -12.18 7.79 -0.43
CA TYR A 450 -11.52 6.50 -0.66
C TYR A 450 -10.32 6.61 -1.60
N GLU A 451 -10.26 7.66 -2.42
CA GLU A 451 -9.11 8.04 -3.24
C GLU A 451 -9.19 9.51 -3.67
N GLY A 452 -8.03 10.08 -4.01
CA GLY A 452 -7.96 11.43 -4.56
C GLY A 452 -6.51 11.87 -4.71
N GLY A 453 -6.34 13.10 -5.21
CA GLY A 453 -5.03 13.65 -5.55
C GLY A 453 -5.10 14.49 -6.83
N PRO A 454 -3.96 15.05 -7.25
CA PRO A 454 -3.85 15.77 -8.51
C PRO A 454 -4.04 14.80 -9.68
N ASP A 455 -4.85 15.22 -10.64
CA ASP A 455 -5.16 14.44 -11.84
C ASP A 455 -4.85 15.23 -13.12
N ASN A 456 -4.27 14.55 -14.11
CA ASN A 456 -3.93 15.17 -15.40
C ASN A 456 -4.97 14.83 -16.48
N GLY A 457 -6.19 14.46 -16.10
CA GLY A 457 -7.40 14.52 -16.91
C GLY A 457 -7.36 13.80 -18.27
N GLY A 458 -8.11 12.70 -18.38
CA GLY A 458 -8.74 12.26 -19.64
C GLY A 458 -7.82 11.85 -20.79
N GLY A 459 -6.51 11.72 -20.55
CA GLY A 459 -5.56 11.20 -21.53
C GLY A 459 -5.13 12.16 -22.64
N SER A 460 -5.29 13.46 -22.45
CA SER A 460 -4.88 14.46 -23.45
C SER A 460 -3.36 14.54 -23.60
N THR A 461 -2.88 14.56 -24.84
CA THR A 461 -1.47 14.79 -25.19
C THR A 461 -1.10 16.27 -25.33
N THR A 462 -2.08 17.17 -25.22
CA THR A 462 -1.85 18.62 -25.30
C THR A 462 -1.06 19.10 -24.08
N ASN A 463 0.04 19.80 -24.31
CA ASN A 463 0.89 20.37 -23.25
C ASN A 463 1.39 19.35 -22.21
N LEU A 464 1.49 18.08 -22.59
CA LEU A 464 1.69 16.96 -21.66
C LEU A 464 2.92 17.13 -20.76
N ALA A 465 4.05 17.57 -21.33
CA ALA A 465 5.28 17.77 -20.57
C ALA A 465 5.12 18.76 -19.41
N ASN A 466 4.43 19.90 -19.64
CA ASN A 466 4.19 20.88 -18.59
C ASN A 466 3.17 20.39 -17.56
N ARG A 467 2.16 19.63 -18.00
CA ARG A 467 1.16 18.99 -17.14
C ARG A 467 1.80 17.99 -16.17
N ILE A 468 2.74 17.18 -16.65
CA ILE A 468 3.51 16.25 -15.79
C ILE A 468 4.49 17.02 -14.90
N ASN A 469 5.27 17.95 -15.45
CA ASN A 469 6.25 18.73 -14.67
C ASN A 469 5.59 19.57 -13.56
N ALA A 470 4.33 19.98 -13.71
CA ALA A 470 3.56 20.65 -12.67
C ALA A 470 3.48 19.82 -11.38
N ASN A 471 3.38 18.50 -11.48
CA ASN A 471 3.31 17.59 -10.33
C ASN A 471 4.63 17.44 -9.57
N ARG A 472 5.75 17.91 -10.14
CA ARG A 472 7.10 17.87 -9.55
C ARG A 472 7.52 19.24 -8.99
N LEU A 473 6.73 20.28 -9.20
CA LEU A 473 7.01 21.62 -8.66
C LEU A 473 6.82 21.65 -7.14
N PRO A 474 7.61 22.45 -6.39
CA PRO A 474 7.35 22.72 -4.98
C PRO A 474 5.92 23.23 -4.72
N GLU A 475 5.35 24.04 -5.61
CA GLU A 475 3.99 24.59 -5.50
C GLU A 475 2.89 23.50 -5.55
N MET A 476 3.20 22.30 -6.05
CA MET A 476 2.29 21.16 -5.95
C MET A 476 2.04 20.78 -4.49
N LYS A 477 3.03 20.98 -3.61
CA LYS A 477 2.86 20.80 -2.15
C LYS A 477 1.73 21.68 -1.64
N ASP A 478 1.76 22.96 -2.01
CA ASP A 478 0.77 23.94 -1.58
C ASP A 478 -0.62 23.61 -2.13
N ALA A 479 -0.72 23.15 -3.38
CA ALA A 479 -1.99 22.72 -3.98
C ALA A 479 -2.61 21.51 -3.26
N VAL A 480 -1.79 20.51 -2.90
CA VAL A 480 -2.26 19.34 -2.12
C VAL A 480 -2.69 19.75 -0.71
N ILE A 481 -1.93 20.61 -0.03
CA ILE A 481 -2.29 21.16 1.29
C ILE A 481 -3.62 21.92 1.18
N HIS A 482 -3.76 22.78 0.17
CA HIS A 482 -4.97 23.56 -0.06
C HIS A 482 -6.19 22.66 -0.29
N ASN A 483 -6.07 21.65 -1.16
CA ASN A 483 -7.14 20.69 -1.42
C ASN A 483 -7.65 19.99 -0.16
N TYR A 484 -6.75 19.56 0.72
CA TYR A 484 -7.15 18.81 1.92
C TYR A 484 -7.44 19.70 3.13
N ARG A 485 -6.52 20.60 3.51
CA ARG A 485 -6.70 21.47 4.67
C ARG A 485 -7.86 22.42 4.45
N ASP A 486 -7.87 23.14 3.33
CA ASP A 486 -8.80 24.25 3.12
C ASP A 486 -10.13 23.75 2.54
N ASN A 487 -10.07 22.87 1.53
CA ASN A 487 -11.24 22.47 0.74
C ASN A 487 -11.89 21.14 1.19
N TRP A 488 -11.23 20.35 2.03
CA TRP A 488 -11.82 19.16 2.65
C TRP A 488 -12.09 19.37 4.14
N PHE A 489 -11.07 19.59 4.97
CA PHE A 489 -11.24 19.65 6.44
C PHE A 489 -11.80 21.00 6.93
N SER A 490 -11.42 22.11 6.30
CA SER A 490 -11.83 23.46 6.71
C SER A 490 -12.93 24.06 5.83
N ALA A 491 -13.54 23.26 4.96
CA ALA A 491 -14.43 23.70 3.88
C ALA A 491 -15.67 24.46 4.40
N ASN A 492 -15.51 25.73 4.75
CA ASN A 492 -16.56 26.63 5.18
C ASN A 492 -17.20 27.28 3.94
N ALA A 493 -18.37 26.81 3.53
CA ALA A 493 -19.26 27.66 2.75
C ALA A 493 -20.07 28.49 3.74
N ASN A 494 -20.06 29.82 3.54
CA ASN A 494 -21.02 30.75 4.14
C ASN A 494 -20.88 31.06 5.65
N GLY A 495 -19.72 30.86 6.26
CA GLY A 495 -19.45 31.39 7.61
C GLY A 495 -20.16 30.66 8.76
N THR A 496 -20.71 29.48 8.51
CA THR A 496 -21.04 28.51 9.57
C THR A 496 -19.87 27.54 9.73
N ALA A 497 -19.49 27.25 10.97
CA ALA A 497 -18.37 26.36 11.35
C ALA A 497 -18.37 25.01 10.58
N PRO A 498 -17.19 24.37 10.40
CA PRO A 498 -17.05 23.20 9.54
C PRO A 498 -17.98 22.06 9.94
N VAL A 499 -18.52 21.34 8.94
CA VAL A 499 -19.28 20.11 9.17
C VAL A 499 -18.28 19.06 9.68
N GLY A 500 -18.33 18.75 10.97
CA GLY A 500 -17.40 17.82 11.66
C GLY A 500 -17.48 16.34 11.21
N THR A 501 -18.01 16.08 10.01
CA THR A 501 -18.23 14.74 9.45
C THR A 501 -17.21 14.34 8.38
N ASN A 502 -16.44 15.28 7.82
CA ASN A 502 -15.30 14.99 6.96
C ASN A 502 -14.17 14.35 7.79
N ASP A 503 -14.04 13.03 7.70
CA ASP A 503 -13.32 12.23 8.67
C ASP A 503 -11.95 11.76 8.16
N LEU A 504 -11.89 11.04 7.03
CA LEU A 504 -10.65 10.45 6.50
C LEU A 504 -10.47 10.81 5.04
N VAL A 505 -9.23 11.17 4.65
CA VAL A 505 -8.80 11.21 3.25
C VAL A 505 -7.83 10.08 2.96
N CYS A 506 -8.15 9.23 1.99
CA CYS A 506 -7.17 8.33 1.40
C CYS A 506 -6.64 8.97 0.11
N TYR A 507 -5.34 9.25 0.08
CA TYR A 507 -4.64 9.62 -1.15
C TYR A 507 -4.50 8.38 -2.05
N PHE A 508 -4.60 8.52 -3.38
CA PHE A 508 -4.77 7.38 -4.28
C PHE A 508 -3.74 6.25 -4.09
N VAL A 509 -2.44 6.51 -4.30
CA VAL A 509 -1.38 5.52 -4.02
C VAL A 509 -0.11 6.16 -3.46
N MET A 510 0.64 5.42 -2.65
CA MET A 510 1.89 5.87 -2.05
C MET A 510 2.98 6.14 -3.10
N SER A 511 3.23 5.17 -3.99
CA SER A 511 4.20 5.28 -5.07
C SER A 511 3.53 5.02 -6.42
N GLY A 512 3.88 5.79 -7.45
CA GLY A 512 3.24 5.63 -8.75
C GLY A 512 3.97 6.34 -9.88
N GLY A 513 3.88 5.77 -11.08
CA GLY A 513 4.37 6.42 -12.29
C GLY A 513 3.52 7.63 -12.69
N VAL A 514 4.03 8.41 -13.64
CA VAL A 514 3.31 9.54 -14.24
C VAL A 514 2.79 9.17 -15.62
N SER A 515 1.62 9.67 -15.98
CA SER A 515 1.03 9.47 -17.31
C SER A 515 0.13 10.63 -17.71
N ARG A 516 -0.29 10.64 -18.97
CA ARG A 516 -1.34 11.54 -19.48
C ARG A 516 -2.71 11.34 -18.83
N TYR A 517 -2.90 10.20 -18.16
CA TYR A 517 -4.13 9.90 -17.43
C TYR A 517 -4.08 10.45 -16.01
N GLY A 518 -2.90 10.46 -15.39
CA GLY A 518 -2.71 11.03 -14.06
C GLY A 518 -1.32 10.79 -13.48
N CYS A 519 -0.98 11.60 -12.47
CA CYS A 519 0.24 11.50 -11.67
C CYS A 519 -0.13 11.15 -10.22
N TRP A 520 -0.73 9.98 -10.01
CA TRP A 520 -1.46 9.70 -8.77
C TRP A 520 -0.62 9.16 -7.59
N GLY A 521 0.68 8.90 -7.78
CA GLY A 521 1.57 8.54 -6.66
C GLY A 521 1.84 9.72 -5.73
N ALA A 522 1.93 9.51 -4.42
CA ALA A 522 2.41 10.54 -3.50
C ALA A 522 3.90 10.82 -3.73
N THR A 523 4.66 9.79 -4.11
CA THR A 523 6.00 9.89 -4.68
C THR A 523 6.11 9.02 -5.95
N GLU A 524 7.13 9.26 -6.76
CA GLU A 524 7.47 8.42 -7.93
C GLU A 524 8.54 7.37 -7.61
N ASP A 525 9.28 7.57 -6.52
CA ASP A 525 10.34 6.71 -5.98
C ASP A 525 10.44 6.94 -4.46
N LEU A 526 10.56 5.87 -3.68
CA LEU A 526 10.78 5.95 -2.24
C LEU A 526 12.15 6.53 -1.88
N GLN A 527 13.16 6.45 -2.77
CA GLN A 527 14.45 7.10 -2.53
C GLN A 527 14.33 8.62 -2.41
N TYR A 528 13.30 9.22 -3.01
CA TYR A 528 13.04 10.65 -2.88
C TYR A 528 12.61 11.06 -1.47
N LEU A 529 12.22 10.11 -0.61
CA LEU A 529 11.84 10.43 0.76
C LEU A 529 13.04 10.89 1.62
N GLN A 530 14.28 10.62 1.17
CA GLN A 530 15.49 11.18 1.77
C GLN A 530 15.66 12.68 1.47
N ASN A 531 14.95 13.21 0.46
CA ASN A 531 14.90 14.62 0.12
C ASN A 531 13.49 14.98 -0.39
N LEU A 532 12.62 15.35 0.54
CA LEU A 532 11.20 15.66 0.29
C LEU A 532 10.97 16.74 -0.76
N SER A 533 11.96 17.58 -1.08
CA SER A 533 11.84 18.54 -2.20
C SER A 533 11.64 17.85 -3.56
N LYS A 534 11.93 16.55 -3.68
CA LYS A 534 11.69 15.72 -4.86
C LYS A 534 10.35 14.99 -4.83
N ALA A 535 9.64 15.02 -3.70
CA ALA A 535 8.36 14.35 -3.50
C ALA A 535 7.32 15.33 -2.90
N PRO A 536 6.98 16.43 -3.60
CA PRO A 536 6.16 17.52 -3.04
C PRO A 536 4.77 17.07 -2.56
N LYS A 537 4.19 16.03 -3.19
CA LYS A 537 2.87 15.49 -2.80
C LYS A 537 2.97 14.67 -1.51
N TYR A 538 3.99 13.81 -1.37
CA TYR A 538 4.27 13.10 -0.12
C TYR A 538 4.62 14.09 1.01
N ASP A 539 5.43 15.11 0.72
CA ASP A 539 5.75 16.19 1.67
C ASP A 539 4.48 16.89 2.17
N ALA A 540 3.55 17.25 1.28
CA ALA A 540 2.25 17.80 1.68
C ALA A 540 1.46 16.88 2.62
N LEU A 541 1.42 15.58 2.34
CA LEU A 541 0.73 14.59 3.18
C LEU A 541 1.42 14.43 4.54
N CYS A 542 2.75 14.53 4.60
CA CYS A 542 3.50 14.57 5.86
C CYS A 542 3.17 15.83 6.67
N VAL A 543 3.06 17.01 6.02
CA VAL A 543 2.66 18.24 6.71
C VAL A 543 1.25 18.09 7.27
N LEU A 544 0.31 17.61 6.46
CA LEU A 544 -1.09 17.44 6.85
C LEU A 544 -1.28 16.44 7.98
N SER A 545 -0.51 15.34 7.99
CA SER A 545 -0.53 14.37 9.09
C SER A 545 0.19 14.85 10.36
N GLY A 546 0.95 15.95 10.27
CA GLY A 546 1.82 16.40 11.36
C GLY A 546 3.06 15.51 11.54
N MET A 547 3.39 14.68 10.55
CA MET A 547 4.55 13.79 10.56
C MET A 547 5.72 14.29 9.70
N CYS A 548 5.69 15.56 9.29
CA CYS A 548 6.87 16.25 8.75
C CYS A 548 7.91 16.51 9.85
N GLY A 549 9.19 16.31 9.55
CA GLY A 549 10.29 16.59 10.49
C GLY A 549 11.34 15.48 10.46
N ASN A 550 12.24 15.46 11.45
CA ASN A 550 13.19 14.36 11.58
C ASN A 550 12.47 13.15 12.20
N GLU A 551 12.69 11.96 11.62
CA GLU A 551 12.25 10.70 12.24
C GLU A 551 13.19 10.33 13.40
N PRO A 552 12.70 9.58 14.40
CA PRO A 552 13.59 9.03 15.43
C PRO A 552 14.63 8.10 14.79
N THR A 553 15.83 8.11 15.34
CA THR A 553 16.88 7.12 15.05
C THR A 553 16.72 5.93 15.98
N VAL A 554 16.92 4.71 15.47
CA VAL A 554 16.81 3.49 16.27
C VAL A 554 17.77 2.41 15.78
N SER A 555 18.30 1.61 16.70
CA SER A 555 19.16 0.46 16.42
C SER A 555 18.93 -0.67 17.42
N LEU A 556 18.89 -1.91 16.94
CA LEU A 556 18.93 -3.09 17.81
C LEU A 556 20.33 -3.24 18.41
N THR A 557 20.38 -3.61 19.69
CA THR A 557 21.62 -3.86 20.43
C THR A 557 21.76 -5.31 20.87
N ALA A 558 20.62 -5.99 21.09
CA ALA A 558 20.54 -7.43 21.30
C ALA A 558 19.16 -7.95 20.83
N PRO A 559 19.04 -9.21 20.42
CA PRO A 559 20.14 -10.15 20.15
C PRO A 559 21.01 -9.66 18.98
N ALA A 560 22.22 -10.18 18.81
CA ALA A 560 23.01 -9.91 17.62
C ALA A 560 22.35 -10.55 16.38
N ASN A 561 22.62 -10.02 15.19
CA ASN A 561 22.21 -10.67 13.97
C ASN A 561 22.87 -12.06 13.84
N ASN A 562 22.11 -13.06 13.40
CA ASN A 562 22.44 -14.50 13.42
C ASN A 562 22.66 -15.10 14.82
N ALA A 563 22.07 -14.54 15.86
CA ALA A 563 22.11 -15.15 17.19
C ALA A 563 21.29 -16.44 17.26
N LEU A 564 21.67 -17.31 18.20
CA LEU A 564 20.91 -18.51 18.57
C LEU A 564 20.00 -18.23 19.76
N ALA A 565 18.77 -18.76 19.72
CA ALA A 565 17.75 -18.58 20.74
C ALA A 565 17.19 -19.95 21.21
N PRO A 566 17.64 -20.47 22.36
CA PRO A 566 17.18 -21.76 22.87
C PRO A 566 15.70 -21.77 23.26
N LEU A 567 14.99 -22.84 22.90
CA LEU A 567 13.56 -22.99 23.23
C LEU A 567 13.27 -22.90 24.74
N GLY A 568 12.21 -22.18 25.10
CA GLY A 568 11.77 -22.05 26.48
C GLY A 568 12.67 -21.18 27.38
N ILE A 569 13.73 -20.56 26.81
CA ILE A 569 14.59 -19.61 27.51
C ILE A 569 14.26 -18.20 27.04
N GLY A 570 14.04 -17.28 27.99
CA GLY A 570 13.77 -15.88 27.66
C GLY A 570 15.00 -15.19 27.05
N LEU A 571 14.86 -14.73 25.81
CA LEU A 571 15.83 -13.91 25.09
C LEU A 571 15.49 -12.43 25.27
N ASN A 572 16.46 -11.64 25.73
CA ASN A 572 16.29 -10.20 25.84
C ASN A 572 16.51 -9.52 24.48
N ILE A 573 15.54 -8.72 24.06
CA ILE A 573 15.60 -7.86 22.89
C ILE A 573 15.75 -6.44 23.39
N SER A 574 16.83 -5.76 23.01
CA SER A 574 17.14 -4.41 23.48
C SER A 574 17.48 -3.49 22.32
N ALA A 575 17.10 -2.22 22.42
CA ALA A 575 17.33 -1.22 21.39
C ALA A 575 17.73 0.13 21.99
N ASN A 576 18.52 0.88 21.23
CA ASN A 576 18.80 2.29 21.49
C ASN A 576 18.00 3.14 20.51
N ALA A 577 17.44 4.25 20.99
CA ALA A 577 16.79 5.24 20.15
C ALA A 577 17.02 6.66 20.65
N SER A 578 17.04 7.60 19.72
CA SER A 578 17.08 9.05 19.98
C SER A 578 16.32 9.79 18.89
N ASP A 579 15.70 10.90 19.27
CA ASP A 579 14.97 11.77 18.36
C ASP A 579 15.69 13.13 18.25
N PRO A 580 16.09 13.57 17.02
CA PRO A 580 16.79 14.84 16.84
C PRO A 580 15.99 16.09 17.20
N ASP A 581 14.66 16.07 17.07
CA ASP A 581 13.80 17.24 17.34
C ASP A 581 12.80 17.04 18.48
N GLY A 582 12.84 15.88 19.15
CA GLY A 582 11.98 15.57 20.27
C GLY A 582 12.53 14.50 21.21
N SER A 583 11.68 13.53 21.53
CA SER A 583 11.89 12.47 22.50
C SER A 583 11.18 11.20 22.06
N ILE A 584 11.73 10.05 22.45
CA ILE A 584 11.09 8.76 22.19
C ILE A 584 9.94 8.57 23.19
N ALA A 585 8.73 8.39 22.68
CA ALA A 585 7.54 8.15 23.48
C ALA A 585 7.34 6.66 23.79
N LYS A 586 7.71 5.78 22.84
CA LYS A 586 7.48 4.34 22.95
C LYS A 586 8.45 3.56 22.05
N MET A 587 8.92 2.41 22.54
CA MET A 587 9.58 1.37 21.77
C MET A 587 8.65 0.16 21.65
N GLU A 588 8.41 -0.33 20.44
CA GLU A 588 7.71 -1.60 20.19
C GLU A 588 8.71 -2.64 19.67
N PHE A 589 8.64 -3.88 20.17
CA PHE A 589 9.52 -4.98 19.75
C PHE A 589 8.72 -6.07 19.06
N PHE A 590 9.27 -6.60 17.98
CA PHE A 590 8.59 -7.57 17.11
C PHE A 590 9.44 -8.81 16.90
N VAL A 591 8.77 -9.95 16.84
CA VAL A 591 9.31 -11.20 16.28
C VAL A 591 8.39 -11.62 15.14
N ASN A 592 8.96 -11.72 13.95
CA ASN A 592 8.21 -11.71 12.69
C ASN A 592 7.26 -10.51 12.68
N ASP A 593 5.98 -10.70 12.35
CA ASP A 593 4.96 -9.65 12.39
C ASP A 593 4.24 -9.55 13.75
N THR A 594 4.65 -10.31 14.76
CA THR A 594 4.01 -10.33 16.08
C THR A 594 4.66 -9.33 17.03
N LEU A 595 3.86 -8.40 17.57
CA LEU A 595 4.28 -7.51 18.66
C LEU A 595 4.46 -8.32 19.96
N ILE A 596 5.69 -8.42 20.46
CA ILE A 596 6.00 -9.19 21.67
C ILE A 596 5.93 -8.34 22.94
N GLY A 597 6.09 -7.02 22.81
CA GLY A 597 6.09 -6.10 23.94
C GLY A 597 6.43 -4.67 23.55
N SER A 598 6.27 -3.76 24.49
CA SER A 598 6.68 -2.36 24.33
C SER A 598 7.28 -1.81 25.61
N ASP A 599 8.18 -0.84 25.47
CA ASP A 599 8.84 -0.15 26.58
C ASP A 599 8.84 1.35 26.33
N ASN A 600 8.51 2.15 27.35
CA ASN A 600 8.43 3.60 27.26
C ASN A 600 9.59 4.30 27.99
N THR A 601 10.51 3.55 28.60
CA THR A 601 11.60 4.10 29.42
C THR A 601 12.94 3.48 29.06
N PRO A 602 13.97 4.27 28.70
CA PRO A 602 15.29 3.73 28.43
C PRO A 602 15.96 3.21 29.71
N PRO A 603 16.78 2.14 29.65
CA PRO A 603 17.12 1.36 28.46
C PRO A 603 15.97 0.47 27.97
N TYR A 604 15.61 0.59 26.68
CA TYR A 604 14.44 -0.09 26.12
C TYR A 604 14.69 -1.58 25.95
N SER A 605 13.78 -2.41 26.48
CA SER A 605 13.87 -3.86 26.29
C SER A 605 12.53 -4.60 26.35
N ALA A 606 12.49 -5.77 25.74
CA ALA A 606 11.42 -6.76 25.88
C ALA A 606 12.02 -8.17 25.92
N VAL A 607 11.32 -9.11 26.56
CA VAL A 607 11.74 -10.51 26.62
C VAL A 607 10.84 -11.36 25.72
N TRP A 608 11.45 -12.12 24.83
CA TRP A 608 10.78 -13.10 23.98
C TRP A 608 11.24 -14.51 24.34
N THR A 609 10.32 -15.47 24.41
CA THR A 609 10.64 -16.87 24.69
C THR A 609 10.21 -17.72 23.50
N PRO A 610 11.15 -18.25 22.69
CA PRO A 610 10.81 -19.08 21.54
C PRO A 610 10.23 -20.42 21.98
N THR A 611 9.23 -20.91 21.26
CA THR A 611 8.54 -22.19 21.54
C THR A 611 8.64 -23.19 20.39
N VAL A 612 9.11 -22.76 19.22
CA VAL A 612 9.21 -23.56 18.00
C VAL A 612 10.60 -23.33 17.40
N ILE A 613 11.15 -24.36 16.76
CA ILE A 613 12.41 -24.28 15.98
C ILE A 613 12.07 -23.69 14.61
N GLU A 614 12.64 -22.52 14.34
CA GLU A 614 12.47 -21.72 13.14
C GLU A 614 13.52 -20.60 13.09
N THR A 615 13.70 -20.02 11.90
CA THR A 615 14.41 -18.76 11.71
C THR A 615 13.39 -17.63 11.79
N VAL A 616 13.62 -16.67 12.68
CA VAL A 616 12.73 -15.50 12.87
C VAL A 616 13.43 -14.20 12.55
N VAL A 617 12.63 -13.15 12.35
CA VAL A 617 13.11 -11.77 12.26
C VAL A 617 12.79 -11.03 13.54
N VAL A 618 13.78 -10.37 14.12
CA VAL A 618 13.63 -9.44 15.22
C VAL A 618 13.74 -8.01 14.71
N LEU A 619 12.76 -7.18 15.07
CA LEU A 619 12.71 -5.75 14.76
C LEU A 619 12.35 -4.95 16.01
N ALA A 620 12.84 -3.72 16.09
CA ALA A 620 12.32 -2.72 17.02
C ALA A 620 11.79 -1.51 16.24
N LYS A 621 10.73 -0.88 16.75
CA LYS A 621 10.11 0.33 16.22
C LYS A 621 10.13 1.40 17.29
N ALA A 622 10.91 2.45 17.07
CA ALA A 622 10.87 3.64 17.91
C ALA A 622 9.76 4.57 17.43
N ILE A 623 8.95 5.06 18.35
CA ILE A 623 7.88 6.02 18.12
C ILE A 623 8.20 7.28 18.93
N ASP A 624 8.26 8.43 18.28
CA ASP A 624 8.54 9.72 18.91
C ASP A 624 7.29 10.34 19.58
N ASN A 625 7.45 11.50 20.23
CA ASN A 625 6.34 12.24 20.85
C ASN A 625 5.32 12.82 19.87
N ASP A 626 5.62 12.84 18.57
CA ASP A 626 4.72 13.28 17.50
C ASP A 626 4.03 12.09 16.82
N GLY A 627 4.35 10.86 17.22
CA GLY A 627 3.81 9.63 16.66
C GLY A 627 4.50 9.19 15.35
N LYS A 628 5.58 9.84 14.94
CA LYS A 628 6.44 9.38 13.85
C LYS A 628 7.17 8.15 14.33
N PHE A 629 7.34 7.17 13.45
CA PHE A 629 8.08 5.98 13.78
C PHE A 629 9.15 5.64 12.76
N ARG A 630 10.17 4.94 13.23
CA ARG A 630 11.18 4.28 12.41
C ARG A 630 11.44 2.87 12.93
N PHE A 631 11.63 1.94 12.01
CA PHE A 631 12.10 0.58 12.32
C PHE A 631 13.63 0.48 12.28
N THR A 632 14.16 -0.43 13.08
CA THR A 632 15.55 -0.87 12.97
C THR A 632 15.80 -1.64 11.68
N ASP A 633 17.06 -1.85 11.34
CA ASP A 633 17.43 -3.00 10.52
C ASP A 633 17.00 -4.29 11.24
N ALA A 634 16.64 -5.29 10.45
CA ALA A 634 16.20 -6.58 10.96
C ALA A 634 17.40 -7.41 11.42
N HIS A 635 17.28 -8.03 12.59
CA HIS A 635 18.19 -9.07 13.02
C HIS A 635 17.53 -10.43 12.79
N VAL A 636 18.18 -11.32 12.06
CA VAL A 636 17.75 -12.71 11.89
C VAL A 636 18.24 -13.52 13.09
N VAL A 637 17.37 -14.33 13.66
CA VAL A 637 17.66 -15.15 14.84
C VAL A 637 17.21 -16.57 14.55
N GLU A 638 18.07 -17.55 14.84
CA GLU A 638 17.75 -18.97 14.71
C GLU A 638 17.37 -19.51 16.08
N THR A 639 16.21 -20.15 16.18
CA THR A 639 15.79 -20.81 17.41
C THR A 639 16.25 -22.27 17.41
N GLU A 640 16.66 -22.76 18.57
CA GLU A 640 17.32 -24.06 18.67
C GLU A 640 16.81 -24.88 19.87
N PRO A 641 16.96 -26.22 19.85
CA PRO A 641 16.65 -27.04 21.02
C PRO A 641 17.40 -26.56 22.27
N ASN A 642 16.69 -26.51 23.39
CA ASN A 642 17.33 -26.23 24.68
C ASN A 642 18.10 -27.45 25.16
N MET A 643 19.36 -27.54 24.75
CA MET A 643 20.26 -28.62 25.14
C MET A 643 20.91 -28.31 26.49
N SER A 644 20.85 -29.26 27.43
CA SER A 644 21.69 -29.19 28.63
C SER A 644 23.18 -29.22 28.25
N GLY A 645 24.05 -28.61 29.06
CA GLY A 645 25.50 -28.48 28.77
C GLY A 645 26.24 -29.80 28.50
N THR A 646 25.65 -30.96 28.79
CA THR A 646 26.16 -32.29 28.46
C THR A 646 25.94 -32.70 26.99
N GLN A 647 24.86 -32.25 26.33
CA GLN A 647 24.56 -32.58 24.92
C GLN A 647 25.34 -31.71 23.91
N GLN A 648 25.70 -30.48 24.29
CA GLN A 648 26.57 -29.63 23.46
C GLN A 648 27.98 -30.21 23.29
N LEU A 649 28.49 -30.95 24.28
CA LEU A 649 29.79 -31.60 24.19
C LEU A 649 29.78 -32.83 23.27
N GLU A 650 28.71 -33.64 23.27
CA GLU A 650 28.60 -34.80 22.38
C GLU A 650 28.53 -34.39 20.90
N ASN A 651 27.78 -33.33 20.56
CA ASN A 651 27.69 -32.84 19.17
C ASN A 651 28.98 -32.17 18.65
N GLN A 652 29.91 -31.78 19.52
CA GLN A 652 31.23 -31.26 19.13
C GLN A 652 32.31 -32.34 19.03
N ILE A 653 32.05 -33.55 19.52
CA ILE A 653 33.00 -34.67 19.49
C ILE A 653 32.83 -35.53 18.22
N ASP A 654 31.68 -35.45 17.53
CA ASP A 654 31.38 -36.21 16.30
C ASP A 654 31.62 -35.44 14.98
N CYS A 655 32.55 -34.47 14.96
CA CYS A 655 33.04 -33.80 13.73
C CYS A 655 34.52 -34.11 13.45
#